data_AF-A0A8H3WX45-F1
#
_entry.id   AF-A0A8H3WX45-F1
#
_cell.length_a   1.000
_cell.length_b   1.000
_cell.length_c   1.000
_cell.angle_alpha   90.00
_cell.angle_beta   90.00
_cell.angle_gamma   90.00
#
_symmetry.space_group_name_H-M   'P 1'
#
loop_
_entity.id
_entity.type
_entity.pdbx_description
1 polymer ?
#
loop_
_entity_poly.entity_id
_entity_poly.type
_entity_poly.pdbx_seq_one_letter_code
_entity_poly.pdbx_strand_id
1 'polypeptide(L)'
;MHGRRSPIYHDGTYDKTSLFLGIPSPFCAVRYHSLVVDNKDLPPQLKISAWCSENDNDLQERPLSNKPPLKKLSTIMSLKHLSKPIFGVQFHPESICTEYGNRILRNFQIISRSFLKKRGILFPRPTLPPSITSLSIVPISVHAPKSSISITGPRHILIMKELDKDIWVESSIVFKHIISADKSVTGKWWLDSSRQPDPQSRFSYMGSTPAVSNSFSTSYSTRDKTLSITYSDGTLKSKKLANDQTFWDWMSDIISHFNQRIAGLRILHNNGNLENIRHRLPFDFRLGMVGYFGYEMKLESMPSCASSKECPDHSFACNSPDAAFIFATQAIIFDHIEKRIWVAGLVRPDNCDFSTSLNYPDIDRSYRTGFSYSDFILWVMSIERKLRIINSEPSVVSINSNYKYPSSTTIKHPFVADMASDSYIKAIEKSRQYIYEGQCYEICLTTQIRTSLQSRLNDIYDLYERIRTDNPAPFSAFLHFPTEDIAVLSSSPEKFIQINNEGIVEMKPIKGTLARAKGCFCSQIEQCDNGPRCEEIREKEDARRKHVLEGDLKERAENLMIVDLIRNDLAQVCPPHTVKVSDLMKVESYETVHQLVTTVRGKLRDDLDCVKAVQRCFPPGSMTGAPKLRAIHLLNELEHNSPRGVYSGCLGYVSLQDGNQRNAAQFSVVIRTVVVCNGTDLSIGAGGAIVHLSNPESEWQEVVLKSQSVLPSILAFIQKKDINTNIISF
;
A
#
# COMPACT_ATOMS: atom_id res chain seq x y z
N MET A 1 -13.63 -17.01 16.81
CA MET A 1 -14.13 -17.00 15.41
C MET A 1 -14.01 -15.60 14.82
N HIS A 2 -13.35 -15.45 13.67
CA HIS A 2 -13.18 -14.16 13.00
C HIS A 2 -13.43 -14.28 11.50
N GLY A 3 -14.16 -13.33 10.91
CA GLY A 3 -14.34 -13.22 9.45
C GLY A 3 -15.23 -14.28 8.85
N ARG A 4 -15.99 -15.02 9.67
CA ARG A 4 -16.85 -16.12 9.22
C ARG A 4 -18.30 -15.65 9.12
N ARG A 5 -18.95 -16.02 8.02
CA ARG A 5 -20.39 -15.85 7.82
C ARG A 5 -21.13 -17.01 8.47
N SER A 6 -22.13 -16.71 9.29
CA SER A 6 -22.95 -17.73 9.95
C SER A 6 -24.42 -17.35 9.95
N PRO A 7 -25.34 -18.33 9.90
CA PRO A 7 -26.77 -18.09 10.06
C PRO A 7 -27.08 -17.74 11.52
N ILE A 8 -27.71 -16.58 11.73
CA ILE A 8 -28.17 -16.09 13.03
C ILE A 8 -29.68 -16.26 13.10
N TYR A 9 -30.13 -17.02 14.09
CA TYR A 9 -31.54 -17.20 14.42
C TYR A 9 -31.91 -16.22 15.53
N HIS A 10 -33.10 -15.63 15.47
CA HIS A 10 -33.56 -14.70 16.50
C HIS A 10 -34.94 -15.08 17.05
N ASP A 11 -35.30 -14.46 18.18
CA ASP A 11 -36.45 -14.81 19.03
C ASP A 11 -37.85 -14.61 18.39
N GLY A 12 -37.92 -14.30 17.09
CA GLY A 12 -39.18 -14.06 16.38
C GLY A 12 -39.97 -12.82 16.85
N THR A 13 -39.39 -11.96 17.71
CA THR A 13 -40.08 -10.75 18.17
C THR A 13 -40.02 -9.68 17.07
N TYR A 14 -41.19 -9.27 16.56
CA TYR A 14 -41.33 -8.25 15.52
C TYR A 14 -42.12 -7.02 15.99
N ASP A 15 -41.95 -6.62 17.25
CA ASP A 15 -42.52 -5.38 17.77
C ASP A 15 -41.52 -4.19 17.66
N LYS A 16 -41.98 -3.00 18.01
CA LYS A 16 -41.19 -1.75 17.95
C LYS A 16 -40.03 -1.69 18.96
N THR A 17 -39.90 -2.69 19.83
CA THR A 17 -38.82 -2.82 20.82
C THR A 17 -37.76 -3.84 20.39
N SER A 18 -38.00 -4.58 19.31
CA SER A 18 -37.07 -5.59 18.80
C SER A 18 -35.98 -4.97 17.95
N LEU A 19 -34.73 -5.37 18.24
CA LEU A 19 -33.57 -5.07 17.41
C LEU A 19 -33.70 -5.70 16.00
N PHE A 20 -34.42 -6.83 15.90
CA PHE A 20 -34.59 -7.63 14.69
C PHE A 20 -35.90 -7.32 13.92
N LEU A 21 -36.55 -6.19 14.20
CA LEU A 21 -37.77 -5.79 13.52
C LEU A 21 -37.59 -5.69 11.99
N GLY A 22 -38.30 -6.56 11.25
CA GLY A 22 -38.27 -6.64 9.79
C GLY A 22 -37.05 -7.35 9.22
N ILE A 23 -36.44 -8.27 9.98
CA ILE A 23 -35.31 -9.10 9.58
C ILE A 23 -35.76 -10.56 9.60
N PRO A 24 -35.45 -11.39 8.59
CA PRO A 24 -35.81 -12.81 8.61
C PRO A 24 -34.97 -13.60 9.63
N SER A 25 -35.51 -14.73 10.07
CA SER A 25 -34.80 -15.72 10.90
C SER A 25 -34.75 -17.06 10.16
N PRO A 26 -33.57 -17.60 9.83
CA PRO A 26 -32.26 -16.99 10.05
C PRO A 26 -31.93 -15.87 9.04
N PHE A 27 -30.96 -15.02 9.39
CA PHE A 27 -30.24 -14.16 8.46
C PHE A 27 -28.73 -14.41 8.55
N CYS A 28 -27.96 -14.07 7.53
CA CYS A 28 -26.51 -14.28 7.55
C CYS A 28 -25.77 -13.08 8.15
N ALA A 29 -24.91 -13.31 9.15
CA ALA A 29 -24.07 -12.27 9.74
C ALA A 29 -22.60 -12.68 9.84
N VAL A 30 -21.72 -11.70 9.85
CA VAL A 30 -20.27 -11.90 10.06
C VAL A 30 -19.94 -11.86 11.54
N ARG A 31 -19.27 -12.90 12.01
CA ARG A 31 -18.85 -13.06 13.40
C ARG A 31 -17.37 -12.69 13.57
N TYR A 32 -17.09 -11.79 14.50
CA TYR A 32 -15.75 -11.52 15.03
C TYR A 32 -15.80 -11.54 16.56
N HIS A 33 -15.70 -12.73 17.14
CA HIS A 33 -15.67 -12.87 18.59
C HIS A 33 -14.69 -13.97 19.01
N SER A 34 -13.94 -13.67 20.06
CA SER A 34 -13.08 -14.65 20.74
C SER A 34 -13.74 -15.20 22.00
N LEU A 35 -14.75 -14.50 22.51
CA LEU A 35 -15.45 -14.81 23.75
C LEU A 35 -16.91 -15.13 23.46
N VAL A 36 -17.42 -16.16 24.11
CA VAL A 36 -18.83 -16.55 24.09
C VAL A 36 -19.46 -16.28 25.44
N VAL A 37 -20.74 -15.90 25.44
CA VAL A 37 -21.50 -15.76 26.69
C VAL A 37 -21.99 -17.12 27.15
N ASP A 38 -21.60 -17.55 28.36
CA ASP A 38 -22.18 -18.74 28.99
C ASP A 38 -23.65 -18.47 29.34
N ASN A 39 -24.52 -19.41 28.98
CA ASN A 39 -25.96 -19.28 29.16
C ASN A 39 -26.44 -19.70 30.56
N LYS A 40 -25.55 -20.24 31.41
CA LYS A 40 -25.92 -20.80 32.72
C LYS A 40 -26.26 -19.74 33.77
N ASP A 41 -25.64 -18.56 33.70
CA ASP A 41 -25.72 -17.52 34.74
C ASP A 41 -26.04 -16.11 34.19
N LEU A 42 -27.02 -16.01 33.28
CA LEU A 42 -27.45 -14.70 32.78
C LEU A 42 -28.22 -13.91 33.86
N PRO A 43 -27.87 -12.63 34.12
CA PRO A 43 -28.64 -11.77 35.01
C PRO A 43 -30.11 -11.69 34.58
N PRO A 44 -31.08 -11.64 35.51
CA PRO A 44 -32.51 -11.65 35.20
C PRO A 44 -32.97 -10.42 34.39
N GLN A 45 -32.17 -9.36 34.34
CA GLN A 45 -32.44 -8.17 33.55
C GLN A 45 -32.09 -8.34 32.06
N LEU A 46 -31.42 -9.42 31.68
CA LEU A 46 -31.02 -9.71 30.30
C LEU A 46 -31.85 -10.85 29.74
N LYS A 47 -32.27 -10.71 28.47
CA LYS A 47 -32.96 -11.73 27.72
C LYS A 47 -32.18 -12.05 26.45
N ILE A 48 -31.97 -13.34 26.18
CA ILE A 48 -31.43 -13.82 24.90
C ILE A 48 -32.43 -13.47 23.79
N SER A 49 -31.92 -12.92 22.70
CA SER A 49 -32.72 -12.51 21.54
C SER A 49 -32.22 -13.06 20.21
N ALA A 50 -30.99 -13.58 20.15
CA ALA A 50 -30.49 -14.32 18.99
C ALA A 50 -29.42 -15.36 19.35
N TRP A 51 -29.25 -16.37 18.50
CA TRP A 51 -28.31 -17.48 18.64
C TRP A 51 -27.82 -18.02 17.28
N CYS A 52 -26.71 -18.73 17.29
CA CYS A 52 -26.16 -19.45 16.13
C CYS A 52 -25.95 -20.91 16.50
N SER A 53 -26.27 -21.83 15.59
CA SER A 53 -25.84 -23.23 15.74
C SER A 53 -24.37 -23.33 15.37
N GLU A 54 -23.56 -23.95 16.24
CA GLU A 54 -22.15 -24.23 15.97
C GLU A 54 -22.01 -25.60 15.29
N ASN A 55 -21.14 -25.71 14.30
CA ASN A 55 -20.77 -26.97 13.66
C ASN A 55 -19.46 -27.50 14.28
N ASP A 56 -19.04 -28.73 13.94
CA ASP A 56 -17.75 -29.28 14.43
C ASP A 56 -16.53 -28.39 14.11
N ASN A 57 -16.61 -27.61 13.02
CA ASN A 57 -15.58 -26.64 12.63
C ASN A 57 -15.58 -25.34 13.47
N ASP A 58 -16.56 -25.14 14.34
CA ASP A 58 -16.68 -23.97 15.22
C ASP A 58 -16.30 -24.31 16.68
N LEU A 59 -16.27 -25.61 17.03
CA LEU A 59 -16.03 -26.13 18.37
C LEU A 59 -14.58 -26.61 18.55
N GLN A 60 -13.60 -25.72 18.40
CA GLN A 60 -12.22 -25.99 18.84
C GLN A 60 -11.93 -25.26 20.16
N GLU A 61 -12.65 -25.62 21.22
CA GLU A 61 -12.27 -25.19 22.57
C GLU A 61 -11.07 -26.02 23.05
N ARG A 62 -9.96 -25.36 23.40
CA ARG A 62 -9.07 -25.89 24.45
C ARG A 62 -9.76 -25.64 25.79
N PRO A 63 -9.97 -26.66 26.64
CA PRO A 63 -10.65 -26.47 27.90
C PRO A 63 -9.80 -25.57 28.81
N LEU A 64 -10.26 -24.35 29.07
CA LEU A 64 -9.75 -23.50 30.17
C LEU A 64 -10.15 -24.05 31.55
N SER A 65 -10.99 -25.08 31.60
CA SER A 65 -11.43 -25.74 32.83
C SER A 65 -11.66 -27.23 32.58
N ASN A 66 -11.54 -28.06 33.63
CA ASN A 66 -11.88 -29.49 33.63
C ASN A 66 -13.37 -29.78 33.35
N LYS A 67 -14.11 -28.85 32.74
CA LYS A 67 -15.52 -29.02 32.37
C LYS A 67 -15.60 -29.62 30.96
N PRO A 68 -16.46 -30.63 30.74
CA PRO A 68 -16.62 -31.26 29.44
C PRO A 68 -17.13 -30.24 28.40
N PRO A 69 -16.72 -30.38 27.12
CA PRO A 69 -17.12 -29.48 26.05
C PRO A 69 -18.64 -29.47 25.90
N LEU A 70 -19.18 -28.28 25.66
CA LEU A 70 -20.61 -28.01 25.49
C LEU A 70 -21.13 -28.56 24.16
N LYS A 71 -21.23 -29.88 24.04
CA LYS A 71 -21.53 -30.65 22.82
C LYS A 71 -22.92 -30.43 22.19
N LYS A 72 -23.67 -29.40 22.58
CA LYS A 72 -25.07 -29.20 22.11
C LYS A 72 -25.63 -27.79 22.26
N LEU A 73 -24.80 -26.75 22.25
CA LEU A 73 -25.24 -25.40 22.58
C LEU A 73 -25.20 -24.44 21.39
N SER A 74 -26.33 -23.76 21.17
CA SER A 74 -26.41 -22.61 20.30
C SER A 74 -25.71 -21.43 20.97
N THR A 75 -24.67 -20.90 20.34
CA THR A 75 -23.92 -19.74 20.85
C THR A 75 -24.83 -18.51 20.85
N ILE A 76 -24.88 -17.79 21.97
CA ILE A 76 -25.68 -16.57 22.12
C ILE A 76 -25.12 -15.50 21.19
N MET A 77 -25.96 -14.97 20.30
CA MET A 77 -25.56 -13.95 19.32
C MET A 77 -26.13 -12.58 19.64
N SER A 78 -27.18 -12.50 20.47
CA SER A 78 -27.68 -11.22 20.97
C SER A 78 -28.38 -11.32 22.31
N LEU A 79 -28.15 -10.30 23.13
CA LEU A 79 -28.79 -10.06 24.42
C LEU A 79 -29.49 -8.70 24.39
N LYS A 80 -30.66 -8.60 25.01
CA LYS A 80 -31.37 -7.34 25.25
C LYS A 80 -31.65 -7.13 26.73
N HIS A 81 -31.48 -5.91 27.20
CA HIS A 81 -31.92 -5.53 28.55
C HIS A 81 -33.45 -5.36 28.56
N LEU A 82 -34.13 -5.87 29.58
CA LEU A 82 -35.59 -5.90 29.64
C LEU A 82 -36.24 -4.50 29.69
N SER A 83 -35.63 -3.55 30.39
CA SER A 83 -36.19 -2.19 30.59
C SER A 83 -35.37 -1.02 30.02
N LYS A 84 -34.16 -1.25 29.50
CA LYS A 84 -33.27 -0.20 28.97
C LYS A 84 -32.98 -0.50 27.50
N PRO A 85 -32.71 0.50 26.64
CA PRO A 85 -32.39 0.29 25.22
C PRO A 85 -30.93 -0.16 25.07
N ILE A 86 -30.54 -1.20 25.80
CA ILE A 86 -29.19 -1.75 25.81
C ILE A 86 -29.26 -3.12 25.16
N PHE A 87 -28.45 -3.29 24.13
CA PHE A 87 -28.34 -4.52 23.36
C PHE A 87 -26.87 -4.87 23.23
N GLY A 88 -26.57 -6.17 23.29
CA GLY A 88 -25.28 -6.73 22.90
C GLY A 88 -25.49 -7.64 21.70
N VAL A 89 -24.56 -7.62 20.75
CA VAL A 89 -24.50 -8.59 19.65
C VAL A 89 -23.09 -9.20 19.60
N GLN A 90 -22.98 -10.48 19.25
CA GLN A 90 -21.69 -11.17 19.03
C GLN A 90 -21.39 -11.36 17.52
N PHE A 91 -21.94 -10.49 16.69
CA PHE A 91 -21.64 -10.37 15.27
C PHE A 91 -21.49 -8.88 14.95
N HIS A 92 -21.05 -8.55 13.74
CA HIS A 92 -20.75 -7.17 13.34
C HIS A 92 -21.78 -6.67 12.33
N PRO A 93 -22.82 -5.92 12.76
CA PRO A 93 -23.80 -5.32 11.86
C PRO A 93 -23.18 -4.43 10.78
N GLU A 94 -22.01 -3.86 11.03
CA GLU A 94 -21.31 -2.96 10.13
C GLU A 94 -20.47 -3.66 9.04
N SER A 95 -20.20 -4.96 9.22
CA SER A 95 -19.43 -5.76 8.25
C SER A 95 -20.16 -5.85 6.92
N ILE A 96 -19.40 -5.80 5.81
CA ILE A 96 -19.97 -5.75 4.46
C ILE A 96 -20.80 -6.99 4.10
N CYS A 97 -20.48 -8.14 4.70
CA CYS A 97 -21.16 -9.41 4.46
C CYS A 97 -22.30 -9.70 5.47
N THR A 98 -22.59 -8.79 6.41
CA THR A 98 -23.73 -8.94 7.32
C THR A 98 -25.00 -8.46 6.65
N GLU A 99 -25.95 -9.37 6.46
CA GLU A 99 -27.26 -9.05 5.94
C GLU A 99 -28.04 -8.21 6.96
N TYR A 100 -28.81 -7.24 6.46
CA TYR A 100 -29.68 -6.37 7.28
C TYR A 100 -28.96 -5.56 8.38
N GLY A 101 -27.63 -5.46 8.35
CA GLY A 101 -26.85 -4.71 9.35
C GLY A 101 -27.28 -3.25 9.51
N ASN A 102 -27.55 -2.57 8.39
CA ASN A 102 -28.10 -1.21 8.39
C ASN A 102 -29.48 -1.12 9.06
N ARG A 103 -30.33 -2.15 8.90
CA ARG A 103 -31.65 -2.24 9.52
C ARG A 103 -31.53 -2.45 11.03
N ILE A 104 -30.59 -3.30 11.47
CA ILE A 104 -30.26 -3.51 12.89
C ILE A 104 -29.85 -2.18 13.54
N LEU A 105 -28.91 -1.45 12.95
CA LEU A 105 -28.47 -0.15 13.46
C LEU A 105 -29.60 0.89 13.48
N ARG A 106 -30.46 0.90 12.44
CA ARG A 106 -31.63 1.79 12.38
C ARG A 106 -32.69 1.44 13.43
N ASN A 107 -32.94 0.16 13.67
CA ASN A 107 -33.84 -0.31 14.72
C ASN A 107 -33.32 0.13 16.09
N PHE A 108 -32.02 -0.09 16.37
CA PHE A 108 -31.38 0.38 17.60
C PHE A 108 -31.53 1.90 17.80
N GLN A 109 -31.33 2.70 16.75
CA GLN A 109 -31.51 4.16 16.79
C GLN A 109 -32.96 4.54 17.12
N ILE A 110 -33.94 3.90 16.50
CA ILE A 110 -35.38 4.15 16.73
C ILE A 110 -35.76 3.78 18.17
N ILE A 111 -35.32 2.62 18.66
CA ILE A 111 -35.59 2.14 20.03
C ILE A 111 -34.99 3.14 21.04
N SER A 112 -33.73 3.50 20.86
CA SER A 112 -33.01 4.42 21.75
C SER A 112 -33.66 5.81 21.81
N ARG A 113 -34.02 6.37 20.64
CA ARG A 113 -34.72 7.68 20.56
C ARG A 113 -36.09 7.63 21.20
N SER A 114 -36.85 6.56 20.98
CA SER A 114 -38.18 6.38 21.57
C SER A 114 -38.10 6.29 23.10
N PHE A 115 -37.09 5.58 23.62
CA PHE A 115 -36.82 5.49 25.04
C PHE A 115 -36.47 6.85 25.68
N LEU A 116 -35.60 7.64 25.04
CA LEU A 116 -35.26 8.98 25.50
C LEU A 116 -36.46 9.93 25.47
N LYS A 117 -37.25 9.90 24.38
CA LYS A 117 -38.45 10.73 24.23
C LYS A 117 -39.47 10.46 25.34
N LYS A 118 -39.68 9.19 25.72
CA LYS A 118 -40.55 8.82 26.85
C LYS A 118 -40.10 9.39 28.20
N ARG A 119 -38.82 9.76 28.33
CA ARG A 119 -38.24 10.40 29.53
C ARG A 119 -38.15 11.92 29.43
N GLY A 120 -38.81 12.52 28.44
CA GLY A 120 -38.77 13.98 28.21
C GLY A 120 -37.47 14.48 27.59
N ILE A 121 -36.58 13.59 27.12
CA ILE A 121 -35.32 13.96 26.48
C ILE A 121 -35.55 13.99 24.96
N LEU A 122 -35.73 15.19 24.40
CA LEU A 122 -36.07 15.40 22.99
C LEU A 122 -34.88 15.22 22.04
N PHE A 123 -33.68 15.62 22.47
CA PHE A 123 -32.42 15.44 21.72
C PHE A 123 -31.26 15.26 22.71
N PRO A 124 -30.34 14.30 22.50
CA PRO A 124 -29.06 14.34 23.21
C PRO A 124 -28.35 15.64 22.81
N ARG A 125 -28.03 16.51 23.78
CA ARG A 125 -27.22 17.73 23.55
C ARG A 125 -25.87 17.30 22.95
N PRO A 126 -25.47 17.75 21.75
CA PRO A 126 -24.23 17.31 21.16
C PRO A 126 -23.17 18.37 21.41
N THR A 127 -22.40 18.20 22.48
CA THR A 127 -20.98 18.53 22.42
C THR A 127 -20.27 17.57 23.33
N LEU A 128 -19.87 16.42 22.77
CA LEU A 128 -18.70 15.74 23.32
C LEU A 128 -17.58 16.79 23.38
N PRO A 129 -16.74 16.81 24.43
CA PRO A 129 -15.62 17.73 24.52
C PRO A 129 -14.78 17.72 23.22
N PRO A 130 -14.15 18.84 22.83
CA PRO A 130 -13.28 18.91 21.65
C PRO A 130 -12.26 17.76 21.58
N SER A 131 -11.72 17.37 22.74
CA SER A 131 -10.78 16.25 22.91
C SER A 131 -11.36 14.87 22.60
N ILE A 132 -12.67 14.66 22.70
CA ILE A 132 -13.34 13.43 22.30
C ILE A 132 -13.78 13.52 20.84
N THR A 133 -14.29 14.67 20.40
CA THR A 133 -14.66 14.86 18.99
C THR A 133 -13.46 14.77 18.06
N SER A 134 -12.27 15.17 18.51
CA SER A 134 -11.03 15.02 17.75
C SER A 134 -10.58 13.56 17.59
N LEU A 135 -11.12 12.63 18.39
CA LEU A 135 -10.90 11.18 18.24
C LEU A 135 -11.87 10.53 17.26
N SER A 136 -12.91 11.25 16.82
CA SER A 136 -13.91 10.71 15.90
C SER A 136 -13.32 10.54 14.51
N ILE A 137 -13.36 9.31 14.00
CA ILE A 137 -13.06 8.98 12.60
C ILE A 137 -14.10 9.60 11.64
N VAL A 138 -15.32 9.87 12.14
CA VAL A 138 -16.34 10.62 11.41
C VAL A 138 -16.10 12.11 11.65
N PRO A 139 -15.77 12.89 10.63
CA PRO A 139 -15.45 14.29 10.80
C PRO A 139 -16.72 15.05 11.19
N ILE A 140 -16.71 15.65 12.37
CA ILE A 140 -17.50 16.86 12.62
C ILE A 140 -16.72 17.93 11.87
N SER A 141 -17.32 18.59 10.88
CA SER A 141 -16.62 19.56 10.03
C SER A 141 -15.78 20.54 10.86
N VAL A 142 -14.45 20.38 10.83
CA VAL A 142 -13.52 21.31 11.47
C VAL A 142 -12.53 21.74 10.40
N HIS A 143 -12.79 22.96 9.91
CA HIS A 143 -11.96 23.82 9.08
C HIS A 143 -11.95 23.51 7.57
N ALA A 144 -12.55 24.43 6.83
CA ALA A 144 -12.27 24.62 5.43
C ALA A 144 -10.75 24.86 5.24
N PRO A 145 -10.16 24.46 4.10
CA PRO A 145 -8.78 24.79 3.78
C PRO A 145 -8.55 26.28 4.03
N LYS A 146 -7.45 26.62 4.73
CA LYS A 146 -7.06 28.01 4.95
C LYS A 146 -7.10 28.73 3.60
N SER A 147 -7.81 29.85 3.58
CA SER A 147 -8.06 30.72 2.43
C SER A 147 -6.89 30.73 1.46
N SER A 148 -7.19 30.52 0.17
CA SER A 148 -6.27 30.73 -0.94
C SER A 148 -5.60 32.10 -0.79
N ILE A 149 -4.35 32.11 -0.35
CA ILE A 149 -3.51 33.30 -0.49
C ILE A 149 -3.40 33.52 -1.99
N SER A 150 -3.82 34.68 -2.48
CA SER A 150 -3.63 35.03 -3.88
C SER A 150 -2.12 35.19 -4.09
N ILE A 151 -1.46 34.14 -4.59
CA ILE A 151 -0.04 34.23 -4.90
C ILE A 151 0.09 35.03 -6.19
N THR A 152 0.55 36.26 -6.05
CA THR A 152 1.09 37.07 -7.15
C THR A 152 2.51 36.57 -7.43
N GLY A 153 2.75 36.00 -8.61
CA GLY A 153 4.07 35.51 -8.98
C GLY A 153 4.11 34.72 -10.29
N PRO A 154 5.31 34.40 -10.78
CA PRO A 154 5.52 33.64 -12.01
C PRO A 154 4.84 32.27 -11.94
N ARG A 155 4.09 31.94 -12.99
CA ARG A 155 3.35 30.68 -13.08
C ARG A 155 4.11 29.64 -13.90
N HIS A 156 4.26 28.45 -13.35
CA HIS A 156 4.80 27.30 -14.05
C HIS A 156 3.76 26.75 -15.04
N ILE A 157 4.23 26.09 -16.08
CA ILE A 157 3.40 25.38 -17.05
C ILE A 157 3.86 23.92 -17.03
N LEU A 158 2.91 23.00 -16.94
CA LEU A 158 3.20 21.60 -17.23
C LEU A 158 3.15 21.43 -18.74
N ILE A 159 4.20 20.87 -19.35
CA ILE A 159 4.24 20.60 -20.78
C ILE A 159 4.42 19.10 -20.97
N MET A 160 3.58 18.50 -21.82
CA MET A 160 3.71 17.12 -22.28
C MET A 160 3.84 17.07 -23.79
N LYS A 161 4.66 16.15 -24.28
CA LYS A 161 4.79 15.85 -25.70
C LYS A 161 4.64 14.34 -25.92
N GLU A 162 3.74 13.96 -26.82
CA GLU A 162 3.72 12.62 -27.40
C GLU A 162 4.84 12.53 -28.45
N LEU A 163 5.69 11.52 -28.36
CA LEU A 163 6.72 11.27 -29.37
C LEU A 163 6.15 10.48 -30.56
N ASP A 164 6.84 10.54 -31.69
CA ASP A 164 6.42 9.80 -32.89
C ASP A 164 6.36 8.28 -32.62
N LYS A 165 5.33 7.61 -33.16
CA LYS A 165 5.06 6.19 -32.90
C LYS A 165 6.16 5.24 -33.38
N ASP A 166 6.94 5.64 -34.36
CA ASP A 166 8.08 4.88 -34.89
C ASP A 166 9.30 4.87 -33.94
N ILE A 167 9.27 5.65 -32.85
CA ILE A 167 10.35 5.79 -31.86
C ILE A 167 10.18 4.80 -30.68
N TRP A 168 9.32 3.79 -30.78
CA TRP A 168 9.11 2.84 -29.67
C TRP A 168 10.40 2.08 -29.31
N VAL A 169 10.78 2.15 -28.04
CA VAL A 169 11.91 1.41 -27.44
C VAL A 169 11.44 0.87 -26.09
N GLU A 170 11.83 -0.36 -25.74
CA GLU A 170 11.46 -0.96 -24.45
C GLU A 170 11.99 -0.15 -23.26
N SER A 171 11.16 -0.02 -22.22
CA SER A 171 11.43 0.87 -21.08
C SER A 171 12.71 0.51 -20.32
N SER A 172 13.08 -0.77 -20.21
CA SER A 172 14.34 -1.21 -19.60
C SER A 172 15.57 -0.71 -20.37
N ILE A 173 15.53 -0.75 -21.70
CA ILE A 173 16.61 -0.26 -22.55
C ILE A 173 16.76 1.26 -22.38
N VAL A 174 15.64 1.99 -22.36
CA VAL A 174 15.64 3.44 -22.15
C VAL A 174 16.21 3.80 -20.78
N PHE A 175 15.80 3.10 -19.72
CA PHE A 175 16.34 3.35 -18.39
C PHE A 175 17.86 3.10 -18.36
N LYS A 176 18.32 1.97 -18.91
CA LYS A 176 19.73 1.57 -18.94
C LYS A 176 20.65 2.55 -19.69
N HIS A 177 20.20 3.09 -20.82
CA HIS A 177 21.06 3.91 -21.68
C HIS A 177 20.87 5.42 -21.49
N ILE A 178 19.70 5.85 -20.96
CA ILE A 178 19.38 7.26 -20.80
C ILE A 178 19.38 7.67 -19.33
N ILE A 179 18.63 6.99 -18.48
CA ILE A 179 18.39 7.43 -17.09
C ILE A 179 19.53 7.00 -16.15
N SER A 180 19.96 5.75 -16.22
CA SER A 180 21.02 5.22 -15.35
C SER A 180 22.39 5.85 -15.66
N ALA A 181 22.61 6.29 -16.90
CA ALA A 181 23.82 6.99 -17.34
C ALA A 181 23.90 8.45 -16.84
N ASP A 182 22.77 9.03 -16.40
CA ASP A 182 22.75 10.40 -15.87
C ASP A 182 23.47 10.49 -14.52
N LYS A 183 24.14 11.60 -14.24
CA LYS A 183 24.85 11.87 -12.97
C LYS A 183 24.03 12.75 -12.03
N SER A 184 22.72 12.49 -11.98
CA SER A 184 21.79 13.20 -11.09
C SER A 184 22.16 13.03 -9.62
N VAL A 185 22.34 14.14 -8.90
CA VAL A 185 22.63 14.16 -7.46
C VAL A 185 21.36 13.93 -6.64
N THR A 186 20.23 14.44 -7.11
CA THR A 186 18.90 14.33 -6.49
C THR A 186 18.27 12.96 -6.69
N GLY A 187 18.88 12.10 -7.51
CA GLY A 187 18.51 10.70 -7.66
C GLY A 187 17.84 10.34 -8.98
N LYS A 188 17.49 9.05 -9.06
CA LYS A 188 16.95 8.38 -10.24
C LYS A 188 15.78 7.52 -9.83
N TRP A 189 14.77 7.44 -10.67
CA TRP A 189 13.56 6.71 -10.33
C TRP A 189 12.88 6.10 -11.55
N TRP A 190 12.25 4.96 -11.32
CA TRP A 190 11.41 4.24 -12.27
C TRP A 190 10.25 3.63 -11.49
N LEU A 191 9.04 4.09 -11.76
CA LEU A 191 7.80 3.43 -11.34
C LEU A 191 7.34 2.60 -12.52
N ASP A 192 7.32 1.28 -12.36
CA ASP A 192 7.21 0.34 -13.45
C ASP A 192 6.03 -0.60 -13.31
N SER A 193 5.47 -0.94 -14.46
CA SER A 193 4.43 -1.93 -14.62
C SER A 193 4.96 -3.10 -15.44
N SER A 194 5.89 -3.86 -14.86
CA SER A 194 6.65 -4.90 -15.57
C SER A 194 5.83 -6.14 -15.95
N ARG A 195 4.61 -6.29 -15.42
CA ARG A 195 3.79 -7.49 -15.59
C ARG A 195 2.78 -7.34 -16.72
N GLN A 196 3.00 -7.95 -17.88
CA GLN A 196 2.00 -8.00 -18.96
C GLN A 196 1.57 -9.44 -19.27
N PRO A 197 0.29 -9.70 -19.59
CA PRO A 197 -0.86 -8.78 -19.55
C PRO A 197 -1.50 -8.72 -18.15
N ASP A 198 -1.41 -7.57 -17.49
CA ASP A 198 -2.12 -7.27 -16.23
C ASP A 198 -2.84 -5.92 -16.40
N PRO A 199 -4.16 -5.82 -16.13
CA PRO A 199 -4.91 -4.57 -16.26
C PRO A 199 -4.37 -3.41 -15.42
N GLN A 200 -3.62 -3.70 -14.34
CA GLN A 200 -2.98 -2.71 -13.49
C GLN A 200 -1.59 -2.29 -14.03
N SER A 201 -1.13 -2.90 -15.13
CA SER A 201 0.23 -2.76 -15.66
C SER A 201 0.32 -2.05 -17.02
N ARG A 202 -0.36 -0.91 -17.18
CA ARG A 202 -0.36 -0.18 -18.47
C ARG A 202 0.82 0.78 -18.64
N PHE A 203 1.26 1.44 -17.56
CA PHE A 203 2.15 2.59 -17.66
C PHE A 203 3.44 2.42 -16.87
N SER A 204 4.54 2.89 -17.44
CA SER A 204 5.79 3.11 -16.70
C SER A 204 6.19 4.57 -16.74
N TYR A 205 6.66 5.07 -15.60
CA TYR A 205 7.12 6.44 -15.43
C TYR A 205 8.56 6.40 -14.97
N MET A 206 9.46 7.10 -15.63
CA MET A 206 10.86 7.16 -15.21
C MET A 206 11.45 8.55 -15.37
N GLY A 207 12.46 8.84 -14.58
CA GLY A 207 13.15 10.09 -14.67
C GLY A 207 14.46 10.11 -13.90
N SER A 208 15.29 11.04 -14.33
CA SER A 208 16.38 11.61 -13.57
C SER A 208 16.15 13.11 -13.46
N THR A 209 16.85 13.77 -12.55
CA THR A 209 16.67 15.19 -12.27
C THR A 209 17.99 15.93 -12.55
N PRO A 210 18.23 16.35 -13.81
CA PRO A 210 19.47 17.01 -14.18
C PRO A 210 19.56 18.38 -13.51
N ALA A 211 20.78 18.88 -13.30
CA ALA A 211 21.04 20.15 -12.63
C ALA A 211 20.26 21.33 -13.23
N VAL A 212 20.10 21.36 -14.56
CA VAL A 212 19.35 22.40 -15.30
C VAL A 212 17.89 22.51 -14.91
N SER A 213 17.30 21.45 -14.35
CA SER A 213 15.90 21.40 -13.95
C SER A 213 15.62 22.01 -12.57
N ASN A 214 16.67 22.42 -11.82
CA ASN A 214 16.57 23.01 -10.48
C ASN A 214 15.65 22.21 -9.53
N SER A 215 15.67 20.89 -9.67
CA SER A 215 14.92 19.95 -8.83
C SER A 215 15.57 19.80 -7.45
N PHE A 216 14.91 19.04 -6.58
CA PHE A 216 15.40 18.68 -5.26
C PHE A 216 14.90 17.28 -4.88
N SER A 217 15.60 16.66 -3.95
CA SER A 217 15.13 15.50 -3.20
C SER A 217 15.04 15.84 -1.72
N THR A 218 14.26 15.06 -0.99
CA THR A 218 14.09 15.19 0.45
C THR A 218 14.27 13.88 1.15
N SER A 219 14.81 13.93 2.36
CA SER A 219 14.86 12.82 3.31
C SER A 219 14.39 13.30 4.68
N TYR A 220 13.69 12.42 5.40
CA TYR A 220 13.08 12.75 6.69
C TYR A 220 13.29 11.64 7.72
N SER A 221 13.55 12.01 8.97
CA SER A 221 13.50 11.10 10.11
C SER A 221 12.45 11.56 11.12
N THR A 222 11.56 10.64 11.48
CA THR A 222 10.52 10.84 12.50
C THR A 222 11.10 10.91 13.91
N ARG A 223 12.27 10.29 14.13
CA ARG A 223 12.94 10.22 15.44
C ARG A 223 13.39 11.59 15.93
N ASP A 224 14.04 12.36 15.06
CA ASP A 224 14.59 13.68 15.38
C ASP A 224 13.78 14.83 14.77
N LYS A 225 12.78 14.51 13.93
CA LYS A 225 11.98 15.44 13.13
C LYS A 225 12.83 16.30 12.19
N THR A 226 13.94 15.76 11.69
CA THR A 226 14.81 16.47 10.75
C THR A 226 14.40 16.19 9.31
N LEU A 227 14.08 17.26 8.58
CA LEU A 227 13.89 17.27 7.14
C LEU A 227 15.17 17.80 6.48
N SER A 228 15.74 16.98 5.61
CA SER A 228 16.87 17.31 4.75
C SER A 228 16.39 17.48 3.31
N ILE A 229 16.91 18.49 2.61
CA ILE A 229 16.60 18.83 1.23
C ILE A 229 17.91 18.97 0.47
N THR A 230 18.09 18.11 -0.54
CA THR A 230 19.22 18.14 -1.47
C THR A 230 18.76 18.77 -2.77
N TYR A 231 19.40 19.86 -3.18
CA TYR A 231 19.12 20.51 -4.46
C TYR A 231 19.97 19.91 -5.59
N SER A 232 19.51 20.07 -6.83
CA SER A 232 20.18 19.51 -8.01
C SER A 232 21.58 20.09 -8.29
N ASP A 233 21.96 21.18 -7.62
CA ASP A 233 23.33 21.74 -7.63
C ASP A 233 24.24 21.13 -6.55
N GLY A 234 23.75 20.15 -5.79
CA GLY A 234 24.46 19.49 -4.70
C GLY A 234 24.34 20.19 -3.34
N THR A 235 23.66 21.34 -3.25
CA THR A 235 23.42 22.01 -1.97
C THR A 235 22.54 21.14 -1.07
N LEU A 236 22.97 20.85 0.15
CA LEU A 236 22.17 20.19 1.18
C LEU A 236 21.75 21.20 2.25
N LYS A 237 20.46 21.27 2.56
CA LYS A 237 19.92 22.04 3.68
C LYS A 237 19.11 21.11 4.59
N SER A 238 19.31 21.20 5.90
CA SER A 238 18.53 20.45 6.88
C SER A 238 17.85 21.40 7.85
N LYS A 239 16.63 21.06 8.26
CA LYS A 239 15.89 21.79 9.28
C LYS A 239 15.09 20.83 10.15
N LYS A 240 14.88 21.22 11.40
CA LYS A 240 13.99 20.50 12.31
C LYS A 240 12.57 21.05 12.15
N LEU A 241 11.60 20.17 11.95
CA LEU A 241 10.19 20.57 11.91
C LEU A 241 9.69 20.91 13.31
N ALA A 242 8.72 21.82 13.39
CA ALA A 242 8.09 22.18 14.66
C ALA A 242 7.38 20.95 15.28
N ASN A 243 7.20 20.95 16.60
CA ASN A 243 6.65 19.79 17.31
C ASN A 243 5.23 19.44 16.84
N ASP A 244 4.44 20.43 16.47
CA ASP A 244 3.07 20.33 15.95
C ASP A 244 2.98 20.12 14.43
N GLN A 245 4.12 20.22 13.71
CA GLN A 245 4.19 19.95 12.27
C GLN A 245 4.72 18.54 12.01
N THR A 246 4.09 17.83 11.09
CA THR A 246 4.52 16.52 10.56
C THR A 246 5.13 16.66 9.17
N PHE A 247 5.87 15.65 8.70
CA PHE A 247 6.32 15.62 7.31
C PHE A 247 5.15 15.54 6.33
N TRP A 248 4.02 14.93 6.73
CA TRP A 248 2.77 14.95 5.96
C TRP A 248 2.19 16.36 5.79
N ASP A 249 2.23 17.20 6.83
CA ASP A 249 1.84 18.61 6.74
C ASP A 249 2.76 19.34 5.77
N TRP A 250 4.07 19.20 5.95
CA TRP A 250 5.06 19.83 5.08
C TRP A 250 4.89 19.42 3.60
N MET A 251 4.66 18.13 3.32
CA MET A 251 4.44 17.64 1.96
C MET A 251 3.12 18.16 1.35
N SER A 252 2.06 18.20 2.15
CA SER A 252 0.77 18.79 1.73
C SER A 252 0.95 20.27 1.37
N ASP A 253 1.64 21.03 2.23
CA ASP A 253 1.87 22.46 2.01
C ASP A 253 2.73 22.73 0.77
N ILE A 254 3.82 21.97 0.57
CA ILE A 254 4.69 22.19 -0.61
C ILE A 254 3.99 21.81 -1.92
N ILE A 255 3.22 20.72 -1.94
CA ILE A 255 2.41 20.35 -3.12
C ILE A 255 1.37 21.43 -3.41
N SER A 256 0.66 21.90 -2.37
CA SER A 256 -0.30 23.01 -2.50
C SER A 256 0.34 24.27 -3.06
N HIS A 257 1.53 24.61 -2.57
CA HIS A 257 2.31 25.77 -3.02
C HIS A 257 2.70 25.68 -4.50
N PHE A 258 3.14 24.51 -4.98
CA PHE A 258 3.38 24.31 -6.41
C PHE A 258 2.08 24.37 -7.22
N ASN A 259 1.02 23.72 -6.76
CA ASN A 259 -0.27 23.69 -7.46
C ASN A 259 -0.86 25.09 -7.67
N GLN A 260 -0.76 25.97 -6.68
CA GLN A 260 -1.21 27.37 -6.79
C GLN A 260 -0.45 28.18 -7.85
N ARG A 261 0.72 27.71 -8.28
CA ARG A 261 1.56 28.35 -9.29
C ARG A 261 1.49 27.70 -10.66
N ILE A 262 0.74 26.60 -10.83
CA ILE A 262 0.60 25.94 -12.13
C ILE A 262 -0.50 26.64 -12.93
N ALA A 263 -0.14 27.19 -14.09
CA ALA A 263 -1.09 27.81 -15.02
C ALA A 263 -1.94 26.77 -15.80
N GLY A 264 -1.59 25.49 -15.69
CA GLY A 264 -2.24 24.35 -16.32
C GLY A 264 -1.27 23.51 -17.16
N LEU A 265 -1.81 22.47 -17.77
CA LEU A 265 -1.11 21.59 -18.70
C LEU A 265 -1.25 22.04 -20.16
N ARG A 266 -0.17 21.89 -20.92
CA ARG A 266 -0.09 22.14 -22.37
C ARG A 266 0.48 20.91 -23.08
N ILE A 267 0.01 20.69 -24.31
CA ILE A 267 0.60 19.71 -25.23
C ILE A 267 1.51 20.44 -26.20
N LEU A 268 2.76 19.96 -26.30
CA LEU A 268 3.70 20.38 -27.32
C LEU A 268 3.58 19.46 -28.53
N HIS A 269 3.24 20.04 -29.67
CA HIS A 269 3.12 19.33 -30.94
C HIS A 269 4.45 19.33 -31.72
N ASN A 270 4.58 18.45 -32.72
CA ASN A 270 5.78 18.34 -33.54
C ASN A 270 6.10 19.59 -34.36
N ASN A 271 5.09 20.41 -34.67
CA ASN A 271 5.28 21.71 -35.32
C ASN A 271 5.77 22.81 -34.35
N GLY A 272 6.01 22.48 -33.08
CA GLY A 272 6.46 23.42 -32.05
C GLY A 272 5.32 24.20 -31.36
N ASN A 273 4.07 23.98 -31.77
CA ASN A 273 2.93 24.68 -31.16
C ASN A 273 2.60 24.10 -29.78
N LEU A 274 2.29 24.99 -28.84
CA LEU A 274 1.76 24.66 -27.53
C LEU A 274 0.25 24.88 -27.50
N GLU A 275 -0.51 23.85 -27.21
CA GLU A 275 -1.97 23.93 -27.09
C GLU A 275 -2.46 23.56 -25.70
N ASN A 276 -3.61 24.13 -25.33
CA ASN A 276 -4.37 23.67 -24.17
C ASN A 276 -4.88 22.24 -24.42
N ILE A 277 -4.83 21.40 -23.39
CA ILE A 277 -5.45 20.09 -23.47
C ILE A 277 -6.96 20.24 -23.72
N ARG A 278 -7.45 19.55 -24.76
CA ARG A 278 -8.88 19.41 -25.07
C ARG A 278 -9.45 18.05 -24.63
N HIS A 279 -8.60 17.06 -24.42
CA HIS A 279 -8.99 15.68 -24.12
C HIS A 279 -8.20 15.11 -22.93
N ARG A 280 -8.84 14.26 -22.12
CA ARG A 280 -8.18 13.64 -20.97
C ARG A 280 -7.01 12.76 -21.40
N LEU A 281 -5.86 12.93 -20.75
CA LEU A 281 -4.72 12.03 -20.93
C LEU A 281 -5.03 10.62 -20.43
N PRO A 282 -4.38 9.58 -20.98
CA PRO A 282 -4.66 8.20 -20.61
C PRO A 282 -4.13 7.82 -19.21
N PHE A 283 -3.38 8.71 -18.56
CA PHE A 283 -2.81 8.56 -17.22
C PHE A 283 -3.03 9.82 -16.36
N ASP A 284 -3.06 9.64 -15.03
CA ASP A 284 -3.28 10.70 -14.05
C ASP A 284 -1.97 11.39 -13.59
N PHE A 285 -0.80 10.80 -13.84
CA PHE A 285 0.50 11.35 -13.42
C PHE A 285 0.78 12.74 -14.04
N ARG A 286 1.24 13.69 -13.23
CA ARG A 286 1.52 15.09 -13.59
C ARG A 286 2.81 15.60 -12.94
N LEU A 287 3.88 14.79 -13.01
CA LEU A 287 5.15 15.09 -12.32
C LEU A 287 4.92 15.25 -10.80
N GLY A 288 5.83 15.84 -10.03
CA GLY A 288 5.65 16.05 -8.59
C GLY A 288 6.53 15.15 -7.72
N MET A 289 6.04 14.73 -6.56
CA MET A 289 6.84 13.96 -5.60
C MET A 289 6.82 12.46 -5.96
N VAL A 290 7.98 11.85 -6.15
CA VAL A 290 8.15 10.41 -6.39
C VAL A 290 9.08 9.83 -5.32
N GLY A 291 8.65 8.79 -4.61
CA GLY A 291 9.42 8.30 -3.47
C GLY A 291 8.69 7.28 -2.62
N TYR A 292 9.03 7.23 -1.35
CA TYR A 292 8.45 6.29 -0.40
C TYR A 292 8.20 6.93 0.98
N PHE A 293 7.18 6.41 1.66
CA PHE A 293 6.98 6.53 3.10
C PHE A 293 7.29 5.18 3.74
N GLY A 294 8.34 5.12 4.56
CA GLY A 294 8.69 3.95 5.36
C GLY A 294 7.66 3.70 6.46
N TYR A 295 7.62 2.47 6.99
CA TYR A 295 6.64 2.04 7.97
C TYR A 295 6.61 2.90 9.24
N GLU A 296 7.75 3.45 9.65
CA GLU A 296 7.86 4.30 10.85
C GLU A 296 7.16 5.66 10.71
N MET A 297 6.77 6.06 9.50
CA MET A 297 5.82 7.17 9.29
C MET A 297 4.45 6.93 9.97
N LYS A 298 4.20 5.71 10.48
CA LYS A 298 3.08 5.38 11.38
C LYS A 298 3.06 6.25 12.62
N LEU A 299 4.22 6.68 13.13
CA LEU A 299 4.35 7.53 14.32
C LEU A 299 3.69 8.91 14.12
N GLU A 300 3.75 9.45 12.91
CA GLU A 300 3.09 10.73 12.54
C GLU A 300 1.70 10.55 11.93
N SER A 301 1.34 9.32 11.54
CA SER A 301 0.02 8.99 10.98
C SER A 301 -0.98 8.60 12.09
N MET A 302 -0.46 8.00 13.18
CA MET A 302 -1.23 7.55 14.34
C MET A 302 -0.51 7.96 15.62
N PRO A 303 -0.74 9.19 16.14
CA PRO A 303 -0.03 9.72 17.31
C PRO A 303 -0.12 8.84 18.56
N SER A 304 -1.19 8.04 18.71
CA SER A 304 -1.36 7.06 19.79
C SER A 304 -0.33 5.90 19.74
N CYS A 305 0.45 5.75 18.67
CA CYS A 305 1.55 4.78 18.55
C CYS A 305 2.88 5.30 19.12
N ALA A 306 3.04 6.61 19.37
CA ALA A 306 4.32 7.23 19.74
C ALA A 306 4.78 6.98 21.20
N SER A 307 4.09 6.13 21.96
CA SER A 307 4.36 5.92 23.39
C SER A 307 5.56 5.02 23.70
N SER A 308 6.13 4.30 22.73
CA SER A 308 7.32 3.46 22.96
C SER A 308 8.61 4.26 22.66
N LYS A 309 9.22 4.82 23.70
CA LYS A 309 10.45 5.62 23.64
C LYS A 309 11.75 4.82 23.44
N GLU A 310 11.67 3.50 23.26
CA GLU A 310 12.85 2.62 23.24
C GLU A 310 12.89 1.84 21.94
N CYS A 311 13.68 2.32 20.97
CA CYS A 311 14.21 1.48 19.90
C CYS A 311 15.60 1.00 20.35
N PRO A 312 15.87 -0.30 20.38
CA PRO A 312 17.20 -0.82 20.68
C PRO A 312 18.21 -0.32 19.64
N ASP A 313 19.45 -0.15 20.09
CA ASP A 313 20.59 0.18 19.25
C ASP A 313 20.98 -1.07 18.44
N HIS A 314 20.38 -1.22 17.24
CA HIS A 314 20.70 -2.34 16.35
C HIS A 314 21.85 -1.95 15.43
N SER A 315 23.05 -2.47 15.73
CA SER A 315 24.28 -2.27 14.95
C SER A 315 24.20 -2.75 13.48
N PHE A 316 23.12 -3.44 13.10
CA PHE A 316 22.84 -3.92 11.73
C PHE A 316 21.60 -3.28 11.09
N ALA A 317 20.89 -2.36 11.76
CA ALA A 317 19.76 -1.67 11.17
C ALA A 317 20.27 -0.66 10.12
N CYS A 318 19.81 -0.79 8.87
CA CYS A 318 20.02 0.25 7.88
C CYS A 318 19.40 1.55 8.40
N ASN A 319 20.21 2.61 8.50
CA ASN A 319 19.77 3.95 8.88
C ASN A 319 19.08 4.65 7.69
N SER A 320 18.06 4.01 7.12
CA SER A 320 17.28 4.56 6.02
C SER A 320 16.39 5.70 6.52
N PRO A 321 16.21 6.79 5.76
CA PRO A 321 15.19 7.78 6.06
C PRO A 321 13.80 7.16 6.18
N ASP A 322 12.99 7.65 7.10
CA ASP A 322 11.60 7.21 7.29
C ASP A 322 10.71 7.67 6.13
N ALA A 323 11.10 8.74 5.42
CA ALA A 323 10.52 9.08 4.13
C ALA A 323 11.59 9.70 3.23
N ALA A 324 11.55 9.41 1.94
CA ALA A 324 12.41 10.04 0.95
C ALA A 324 11.69 10.23 -0.39
N PHE A 325 11.81 11.43 -0.98
CA PHE A 325 11.11 11.82 -2.20
C PHE A 325 11.98 12.65 -3.13
N ILE A 326 11.83 12.44 -4.43
CA ILE A 326 12.40 13.24 -5.50
C ILE A 326 11.29 14.11 -6.07
N PHE A 327 11.51 15.41 -6.18
CA PHE A 327 10.59 16.28 -6.90
C PHE A 327 10.84 16.16 -8.41
N ALA A 328 10.19 15.20 -9.06
CA ALA A 328 10.24 14.98 -10.49
C ALA A 328 9.80 16.24 -11.24
N THR A 329 10.75 16.92 -11.87
CA THR A 329 10.53 18.06 -12.78
C THR A 329 10.39 17.63 -14.23
N GLN A 330 10.70 16.38 -14.53
CA GLN A 330 10.55 15.75 -15.83
C GLN A 330 10.30 14.25 -15.70
N ALA A 331 9.73 13.66 -16.75
CA ALA A 331 9.56 12.21 -16.84
C ALA A 331 9.47 11.75 -18.30
N ILE A 332 9.90 10.50 -18.54
CA ILE A 332 9.55 9.72 -19.72
C ILE A 332 8.45 8.73 -19.30
N ILE A 333 7.35 8.70 -20.04
CA ILE A 333 6.15 7.93 -19.71
C ILE A 333 5.87 6.96 -20.86
N PHE A 334 5.69 5.69 -20.54
CA PHE A 334 5.41 4.63 -21.51
C PHE A 334 3.96 4.21 -21.37
N ASP A 335 3.22 4.19 -22.48
CA ASP A 335 1.96 3.46 -22.62
C ASP A 335 2.26 2.17 -23.38
N HIS A 336 2.38 1.07 -22.64
CA HIS A 336 2.80 -0.21 -23.20
C HIS A 336 1.74 -0.87 -24.08
N ILE A 337 0.46 -0.55 -23.87
CA ILE A 337 -0.64 -1.10 -24.67
C ILE A 337 -0.67 -0.42 -26.04
N GLU A 338 -0.62 0.91 -26.04
CA GLU A 338 -0.66 1.71 -27.27
C GLU A 338 0.69 1.82 -27.98
N LYS A 339 1.77 1.34 -27.33
CA LYS A 339 3.17 1.50 -27.74
C LYS A 339 3.50 2.97 -28.02
N ARG A 340 3.23 3.84 -27.05
CA ARG A 340 3.49 5.28 -27.13
C ARG A 340 4.42 5.75 -26.03
N ILE A 341 5.30 6.69 -26.35
CA ILE A 341 6.18 7.35 -25.39
C ILE A 341 5.77 8.81 -25.28
N TRP A 342 5.64 9.29 -24.05
CA TRP A 342 5.46 10.70 -23.73
C TRP A 342 6.65 11.22 -22.96
N VAL A 343 6.94 12.50 -23.15
CA VAL A 343 7.88 13.24 -22.31
C VAL A 343 7.14 14.38 -21.62
N ALA A 344 7.40 14.57 -20.34
CA ALA A 344 6.75 15.58 -19.52
C ALA A 344 7.81 16.48 -18.86
N GLY A 345 7.51 17.78 -18.74
CA GLY A 345 8.37 18.73 -18.05
C GLY A 345 7.58 19.81 -17.31
N LEU A 346 8.09 20.21 -16.15
CA LEU A 346 7.67 21.40 -15.43
C LEU A 346 8.51 22.58 -15.92
N VAL A 347 7.87 23.53 -16.59
CA VAL A 347 8.53 24.69 -17.20
C VAL A 347 8.20 25.95 -16.40
N ARG A 348 9.25 26.67 -15.99
CA ARG A 348 9.14 27.98 -15.34
C ARG A 348 9.15 29.09 -16.40
N PRO A 349 8.59 30.27 -16.12
CA PRO A 349 8.65 31.38 -17.07
C PRO A 349 10.05 32.00 -17.11
N ASP A 350 10.50 32.38 -18.31
CA ASP A 350 11.89 32.81 -18.56
C ASP A 350 12.22 34.17 -17.92
N ASN A 351 11.22 35.05 -17.72
CA ASN A 351 11.38 36.42 -17.19
C ASN A 351 10.92 36.54 -15.73
N CYS A 352 11.61 35.88 -14.79
CA CYS A 352 11.34 36.05 -13.36
C CYS A 352 12.30 37.06 -12.74
N ASP A 353 11.79 38.23 -12.31
CA ASP A 353 12.53 39.09 -11.37
C ASP A 353 12.59 38.38 -10.00
N PHE A 354 13.74 37.81 -9.69
CA PHE A 354 13.97 37.02 -8.48
C PHE A 354 14.06 37.88 -7.19
N SER A 355 13.75 39.17 -7.26
CA SER A 355 13.96 40.16 -6.20
C SER A 355 12.73 40.41 -5.31
N THR A 356 11.52 39.99 -5.68
CA THR A 356 10.27 40.47 -5.03
C THR A 356 9.24 39.43 -4.58
N SER A 357 9.47 38.12 -4.71
CA SER A 357 8.45 37.13 -4.30
C SER A 357 8.65 36.59 -2.88
N LEU A 358 7.57 36.56 -2.08
CA LEU A 358 7.52 35.86 -0.78
C LEU A 358 8.06 34.43 -0.92
N ASN A 359 9.20 34.16 -0.28
CA ASN A 359 9.79 32.84 -0.15
C ASN A 359 8.83 31.93 0.60
N TYR A 360 8.62 30.69 0.11
CA TYR A 360 8.12 29.65 1.01
C TYR A 360 9.25 29.40 2.01
N PRO A 361 9.01 29.52 3.33
CA PRO A 361 10.08 29.55 4.34
C PRO A 361 10.98 28.31 4.32
N ASP A 362 10.50 27.21 3.74
CA ASP A 362 11.17 25.92 3.77
C ASP A 362 11.89 25.55 2.46
N ILE A 363 11.48 26.12 1.32
CA ILE A 363 12.15 25.92 0.01
C ILE A 363 12.39 27.29 -0.62
N ASP A 364 13.55 27.84 -0.26
CA ASP A 364 14.13 29.11 -0.70
C ASP A 364 14.25 29.24 -2.24
N ARG A 365 14.15 28.11 -2.97
CA ARG A 365 14.32 28.04 -4.43
C ARG A 365 13.10 27.53 -5.20
N SER A 366 11.92 27.42 -4.57
CA SER A 366 10.72 26.85 -5.20
C SER A 366 10.29 27.54 -6.51
N TYR A 367 10.60 28.83 -6.68
CA TYR A 367 10.33 29.58 -7.91
C TYR A 367 11.35 29.32 -9.04
N ARG A 368 12.52 28.76 -8.71
CA ARG A 368 13.55 28.37 -9.69
C ARG A 368 13.35 26.95 -10.19
N THR A 369 12.57 26.13 -9.48
CA THR A 369 12.34 24.72 -9.83
C THR A 369 11.67 24.58 -11.19
N GLY A 370 12.12 23.61 -11.99
CA GLY A 370 11.69 23.42 -13.36
C GLY A 370 12.68 23.98 -14.39
N PHE A 371 12.38 23.70 -15.66
CA PHE A 371 13.16 24.09 -16.83
C PHE A 371 12.82 25.50 -17.30
N SER A 372 13.78 26.23 -17.89
CA SER A 372 13.42 27.27 -18.86
C SER A 372 12.73 26.63 -20.08
N TYR A 373 11.98 27.41 -20.86
CA TYR A 373 11.35 26.83 -22.05
C TYR A 373 12.39 26.28 -23.03
N SER A 374 13.48 27.01 -23.25
CA SER A 374 14.57 26.58 -24.14
C SER A 374 15.25 25.30 -23.65
N ASP A 375 15.55 25.18 -22.34
CA ASP A 375 16.20 24.00 -21.80
C ASP A 375 15.30 22.76 -21.90
N PHE A 376 13.98 22.94 -21.71
CA PHE A 376 13.02 21.86 -21.88
C PHE A 376 12.99 21.35 -23.33
N ILE A 377 12.93 22.25 -24.32
CA ILE A 377 12.94 21.87 -25.73
C ILE A 377 14.25 21.16 -26.11
N LEU A 378 15.40 21.66 -25.66
CA LEU A 378 16.70 21.01 -25.88
C LEU A 378 16.74 19.62 -25.25
N TRP A 379 16.17 19.46 -24.06
CA TRP A 379 16.05 18.15 -23.40
C TRP A 379 15.17 17.20 -24.23
N VAL A 380 13.99 17.63 -24.67
CA VAL A 380 13.08 16.83 -25.53
C VAL A 380 13.79 16.38 -26.80
N MET A 381 14.45 17.30 -27.53
CA MET A 381 15.20 16.97 -28.75
C MET A 381 16.35 15.99 -28.48
N SER A 382 17.03 16.13 -27.33
CA SER A 382 18.07 15.18 -26.93
C SER A 382 17.50 13.80 -26.63
N ILE A 383 16.33 13.69 -25.98
CA ILE A 383 15.67 12.41 -25.73
C ILE A 383 15.24 11.75 -27.04
N GLU A 384 14.55 12.48 -27.93
CA GLU A 384 14.13 11.97 -29.23
C GLU A 384 15.32 11.43 -30.05
N ARG A 385 16.41 12.20 -30.10
CA ARG A 385 17.65 11.77 -30.79
C ARG A 385 18.24 10.50 -30.18
N LYS A 386 18.33 10.42 -28.84
CA LYS A 386 18.85 9.22 -28.16
C LYS A 386 17.98 8.00 -28.43
N LEU A 387 16.65 8.15 -28.38
CA LEU A 387 15.71 7.07 -28.67
C LEU A 387 15.81 6.59 -30.11
N ARG A 388 15.93 7.50 -31.09
CA ARG A 388 16.13 7.15 -32.51
C ARG A 388 17.43 6.39 -32.74
N ILE A 389 18.53 6.81 -32.09
CA ILE A 389 19.82 6.09 -32.15
C ILE A 389 19.64 4.66 -31.63
N ILE A 390 19.07 4.50 -30.43
CA ILE A 390 18.84 3.19 -29.81
C ILE A 390 17.95 2.31 -30.72
N ASN A 391 16.90 2.86 -31.30
CA ASN A 391 16.00 2.13 -32.19
C ASN A 391 16.68 1.72 -33.52
N SER A 392 17.65 2.50 -34.00
CA SER A 392 18.36 2.26 -35.26
C SER A 392 19.52 1.24 -35.17
N GLU A 393 19.98 0.89 -33.96
CA GLU A 393 21.11 -0.01 -33.74
C GLU A 393 20.64 -1.42 -33.29
N PRO A 394 20.60 -2.43 -34.18
CA PRO A 394 20.14 -3.78 -33.83
C PRO A 394 20.94 -4.43 -32.71
N SER A 395 22.22 -4.07 -32.59
CA SER A 395 23.16 -4.53 -31.56
C SER A 395 22.86 -4.00 -30.15
N VAL A 396 22.15 -2.87 -30.03
CA VAL A 396 21.68 -2.31 -28.75
C VAL A 396 20.33 -2.91 -28.35
N VAL A 397 19.51 -3.27 -29.36
CA VAL A 397 18.18 -3.90 -29.20
C VAL A 397 18.28 -5.41 -28.93
N SER A 398 19.35 -6.07 -29.39
CA SER A 398 19.61 -7.48 -29.08
C SER A 398 19.97 -7.68 -27.61
N ILE A 399 18.96 -7.81 -26.76
CA ILE A 399 19.07 -8.31 -25.39
C ILE A 399 19.34 -9.83 -25.45
N ASN A 400 20.51 -10.24 -25.95
CA ASN A 400 21.02 -11.56 -25.63
C ASN A 400 21.58 -11.48 -24.21
N SER A 401 20.74 -11.88 -23.24
CA SER A 401 20.95 -12.80 -22.11
C SER A 401 22.34 -13.02 -21.47
N ASN A 402 23.35 -12.25 -21.79
CA ASN A 402 24.62 -12.22 -21.09
C ASN A 402 24.53 -11.09 -20.05
N TYR A 403 23.92 -11.39 -18.91
CA TYR A 403 24.10 -10.59 -17.70
C TYR A 403 25.60 -10.30 -17.57
N LYS A 404 26.02 -9.04 -17.70
CA LYS A 404 27.38 -8.64 -17.34
C LYS A 404 27.46 -8.79 -15.83
N TYR A 405 27.86 -9.97 -15.39
CA TYR A 405 28.02 -10.23 -13.97
C TYR A 405 29.02 -9.23 -13.40
N PRO A 406 28.73 -8.60 -12.25
CA PRO A 406 29.54 -7.54 -11.69
C PRO A 406 31.00 -7.98 -11.50
N SER A 407 31.86 -6.96 -11.41
CA SER A 407 33.22 -7.09 -10.90
C SER A 407 33.15 -7.66 -9.47
N SER A 408 33.72 -8.86 -9.29
CA SER A 408 33.84 -9.69 -8.07
C SER A 408 33.44 -9.08 -6.70
N THR A 409 32.16 -8.84 -6.43
CA THR A 409 31.69 -8.57 -5.05
C THR A 409 31.19 -9.88 -4.44
N THR A 410 31.62 -10.21 -3.23
CA THR A 410 31.15 -11.41 -2.51
C THR A 410 30.41 -11.03 -1.24
N ILE A 411 29.65 -11.98 -0.72
CA ILE A 411 28.89 -11.85 0.53
C ILE A 411 29.88 -11.86 1.71
N LYS A 412 29.88 -10.79 2.53
CA LYS A 412 30.73 -10.71 3.74
C LYS A 412 30.10 -11.48 4.91
N HIS A 413 28.80 -11.34 5.08
CA HIS A 413 28.02 -12.04 6.12
C HIS A 413 26.85 -12.78 5.48
N PRO A 414 26.53 -14.02 5.89
CA PRO A 414 25.40 -14.75 5.33
C PRO A 414 24.09 -13.96 5.49
N PHE A 415 23.07 -14.33 4.73
CA PHE A 415 21.73 -13.79 4.94
C PHE A 415 21.21 -14.31 6.29
N VAL A 416 20.91 -13.38 7.20
CA VAL A 416 20.44 -13.66 8.57
C VAL A 416 19.12 -12.94 8.81
N ALA A 417 18.13 -13.65 9.33
CA ALA A 417 16.87 -13.05 9.75
C ALA A 417 17.02 -12.28 11.08
N ASP A 418 16.33 -11.15 11.23
CA ASP A 418 16.28 -10.37 12.48
C ASP A 418 15.76 -11.22 13.66
N MET A 419 14.93 -12.22 13.36
CA MET A 419 14.45 -13.23 14.30
C MET A 419 14.76 -14.63 13.77
N ALA A 420 15.44 -15.44 14.59
CA ALA A 420 15.63 -16.86 14.30
C ALA A 420 14.29 -17.61 14.30
N SER A 421 14.20 -18.70 13.52
CA SER A 421 13.03 -19.58 13.40
C SER A 421 12.28 -19.83 14.71
N ASP A 422 12.96 -20.31 15.75
CA ASP A 422 12.33 -20.64 17.04
C ASP A 422 11.73 -19.42 17.75
N SER A 423 12.35 -18.25 17.60
CA SER A 423 11.83 -17.01 18.18
C SER A 423 10.62 -16.51 17.40
N TYR A 424 10.64 -16.64 16.07
CA TYR A 424 9.51 -16.28 15.22
C TYR A 424 8.29 -17.17 15.49
N ILE A 425 8.48 -18.49 15.62
CA ILE A 425 7.43 -19.44 15.98
C ILE A 425 6.82 -19.10 17.35
N LYS A 426 7.64 -18.75 18.35
CA LYS A 426 7.13 -18.27 19.65
C LYS A 426 6.31 -16.99 19.52
N ALA A 427 6.72 -16.05 18.67
CA ALA A 427 5.97 -14.83 18.40
C ALA A 427 4.64 -15.13 17.68
N ILE A 428 4.57 -16.14 16.80
CA ILE A 428 3.31 -16.59 16.19
C ILE A 428 2.37 -17.14 17.27
N GLU A 429 2.85 -18.02 18.16
CA GLU A 429 2.01 -18.56 19.24
C GLU A 429 1.50 -17.46 20.19
N LYS A 430 2.35 -16.48 20.50
CA LYS A 430 1.96 -15.31 21.28
C LYS A 430 0.92 -14.45 20.55
N SER A 431 1.05 -14.29 19.23
CA SER A 431 0.05 -13.62 18.39
C SER A 431 -1.30 -14.33 18.45
N ARG A 432 -1.32 -15.66 18.36
CA ARG A 432 -2.53 -16.48 18.52
C ARG A 432 -3.16 -16.33 19.90
N GLN A 433 -2.35 -16.23 20.96
CA GLN A 433 -2.82 -15.96 22.30
C GLN A 433 -3.50 -14.59 22.41
N TYR A 434 -2.93 -13.53 21.84
CA TYR A 434 -3.59 -12.21 21.81
C TYR A 434 -4.92 -12.24 21.06
N ILE A 435 -5.01 -12.96 19.95
CA ILE A 435 -6.25 -13.14 19.19
C ILE A 435 -7.28 -13.90 20.02
N TYR A 436 -6.85 -14.97 20.70
CA TYR A 436 -7.67 -15.76 21.60
C TYR A 436 -8.23 -14.93 22.77
N GLU A 437 -7.43 -14.04 23.34
CA GLU A 437 -7.83 -13.10 24.39
C GLU A 437 -8.73 -11.96 23.88
N GLY A 438 -9.00 -11.89 22.57
CA GLY A 438 -9.83 -10.86 21.96
C GLY A 438 -9.15 -9.49 21.85
N GLN A 439 -7.82 -9.44 21.93
CA GLN A 439 -7.06 -8.20 21.76
C GLN A 439 -7.07 -7.71 20.30
N CYS A 440 -7.15 -8.64 19.35
CA CYS A 440 -7.19 -8.39 17.92
C CYS A 440 -7.81 -9.60 17.19
N TYR A 441 -8.01 -9.49 15.88
CA TYR A 441 -8.56 -10.52 15.00
C TYR A 441 -7.49 -11.11 14.07
N GLU A 442 -6.53 -10.28 13.67
CA GLU A 442 -5.44 -10.59 12.76
C GLU A 442 -4.21 -9.73 13.13
N ILE A 443 -3.02 -10.30 13.05
CA ILE A 443 -1.74 -9.61 13.21
C ILE A 443 -0.83 -9.99 12.02
N CYS A 444 -0.34 -9.01 11.26
CA CYS A 444 0.67 -9.26 10.23
C CYS A 444 2.07 -9.20 10.84
N LEU A 445 2.53 -10.34 11.38
CA LEU A 445 3.86 -10.50 11.93
C LEU A 445 4.89 -10.56 10.81
N THR A 446 6.02 -9.88 10.99
CA THR A 446 7.08 -9.79 9.98
C THR A 446 8.47 -9.92 10.57
N THR A 447 9.44 -10.21 9.71
CA THR A 447 10.88 -10.18 9.99
C THR A 447 11.62 -9.64 8.76
N GLN A 448 12.88 -9.24 8.93
CA GLN A 448 13.75 -8.89 7.81
C GLN A 448 14.95 -9.82 7.75
N ILE A 449 15.37 -10.17 6.54
CA ILE A 449 16.61 -10.90 6.26
C ILE A 449 17.63 -9.89 5.79
N ARG A 450 18.80 -9.86 6.43
CA ARG A 450 19.86 -8.88 6.18
C ARG A 450 21.16 -9.57 5.80
N THR A 451 21.96 -8.89 4.99
CA THR A 451 23.34 -9.26 4.67
C THR A 451 24.18 -8.00 4.45
N SER A 452 25.50 -8.15 4.49
CA SER A 452 26.44 -7.11 4.09
C SER A 452 27.42 -7.69 3.06
N LEU A 453 27.75 -6.88 2.06
CA LEU A 453 28.69 -7.22 1.00
C LEU A 453 30.11 -6.80 1.38
N GLN A 454 31.12 -7.46 0.80
CA GLN A 454 32.52 -7.09 1.02
C GLN A 454 32.89 -5.74 0.39
N SER A 455 32.23 -5.39 -0.70
CA SER A 455 32.48 -4.17 -1.48
C SER A 455 31.16 -3.54 -1.93
N ARG A 456 31.22 -2.24 -2.24
CA ARG A 456 30.09 -1.46 -2.71
C ARG A 456 29.51 -2.06 -3.99
N LEU A 457 28.19 -2.23 -4.01
CA LEU A 457 27.44 -2.63 -5.18
C LEU A 457 27.32 -1.45 -6.14
N ASN A 458 28.12 -1.44 -7.21
CA ASN A 458 28.10 -0.37 -8.21
C ASN A 458 27.03 -0.61 -9.29
N ASP A 459 26.70 -1.87 -9.56
CA ASP A 459 25.79 -2.30 -10.64
C ASP A 459 24.36 -2.51 -10.14
N ILE A 460 23.86 -1.61 -9.28
CA ILE A 460 22.55 -1.73 -8.59
C ILE A 460 21.40 -1.85 -9.61
N TYR A 461 21.51 -1.15 -10.75
CA TYR A 461 20.51 -1.24 -11.81
C TYR A 461 20.45 -2.63 -12.44
N ASP A 462 21.59 -3.28 -12.70
CA ASP A 462 21.60 -4.62 -13.29
C ASP A 462 21.00 -5.65 -12.32
N LEU A 463 21.18 -5.47 -11.00
CA LEU A 463 20.47 -6.24 -9.99
C LEU A 463 18.95 -6.04 -10.07
N TYR A 464 18.48 -4.79 -10.22
CA TYR A 464 17.06 -4.50 -10.39
C TYR A 464 16.50 -5.09 -11.69
N GLU A 465 17.21 -4.97 -12.81
CA GLU A 465 16.82 -5.54 -14.11
C GLU A 465 16.62 -7.05 -14.00
N ARG A 466 17.48 -7.75 -13.24
CA ARG A 466 17.30 -9.17 -12.93
C ARG A 466 16.07 -9.43 -12.07
N ILE A 467 15.89 -8.72 -10.95
CA ILE A 467 14.70 -8.85 -10.08
C ILE A 467 13.41 -8.64 -10.87
N ARG A 468 13.38 -7.60 -11.70
CA ARG A 468 12.25 -7.25 -12.58
C ARG A 468 11.92 -8.37 -13.57
N THR A 469 12.95 -9.01 -14.13
CA THR A 469 12.80 -10.10 -15.11
C THR A 469 12.32 -11.38 -14.44
N ASP A 470 12.92 -11.76 -13.32
CA ASP A 470 12.60 -12.98 -12.58
C ASP A 470 11.22 -12.88 -11.90
N ASN A 471 10.83 -11.67 -11.48
CA ASN A 471 9.61 -11.39 -10.74
C ASN A 471 8.89 -10.17 -11.31
N PRO A 472 8.16 -10.29 -12.43
CA PRO A 472 7.37 -9.19 -12.95
C PRO A 472 6.16 -8.88 -12.05
N ALA A 473 5.95 -7.61 -11.72
CA ALA A 473 4.85 -7.14 -10.87
C ALA A 473 4.23 -5.82 -11.39
N PRO A 474 2.92 -5.59 -11.11
CA PRO A 474 2.22 -4.39 -11.57
C PRO A 474 2.71 -3.07 -10.97
N PHE A 475 3.32 -3.13 -9.78
CA PHE A 475 3.83 -1.96 -9.06
C PHE A 475 5.31 -2.11 -8.72
N SER A 476 6.09 -2.62 -9.65
CA SER A 476 7.55 -2.64 -9.55
C SER A 476 8.10 -1.21 -9.47
N ALA A 477 9.23 -1.02 -8.80
CA ALA A 477 9.87 0.28 -8.75
C ALA A 477 11.39 0.18 -8.52
N PHE A 478 12.12 1.13 -9.09
CA PHE A 478 13.51 1.43 -8.75
C PHE A 478 13.56 2.86 -8.24
N LEU A 479 14.00 3.06 -7.00
CA LEU A 479 14.28 4.39 -6.45
C LEU A 479 15.74 4.42 -6.00
N HIS A 480 16.48 5.44 -6.37
CA HIS A 480 17.87 5.62 -5.93
C HIS A 480 18.09 7.05 -5.48
N PHE A 481 18.50 7.21 -4.22
CA PHE A 481 18.75 8.46 -3.54
C PHE A 481 20.25 8.53 -3.18
N PRO A 482 21.09 9.16 -4.02
CA PRO A 482 22.53 9.15 -3.86
C PRO A 482 23.03 9.83 -2.58
N THR A 483 22.37 10.91 -2.14
CA THR A 483 22.77 11.66 -0.94
C THR A 483 22.60 10.85 0.34
N GLU A 484 21.53 10.07 0.40
CA GLU A 484 21.21 9.18 1.52
C GLU A 484 21.84 7.78 1.37
N ASP A 485 22.56 7.54 0.27
CA ASP A 485 23.17 6.26 -0.10
C ASP A 485 22.21 5.06 0.00
N ILE A 486 20.98 5.25 -0.49
CA ILE A 486 19.91 4.26 -0.45
C ILE A 486 19.31 3.98 -1.82
N ALA A 487 19.11 2.70 -2.12
CA ALA A 487 18.34 2.24 -3.28
C ALA A 487 17.23 1.27 -2.85
N VAL A 488 16.05 1.41 -3.47
CA VAL A 488 14.87 0.58 -3.24
C VAL A 488 14.51 -0.12 -4.54
N LEU A 489 14.62 -1.46 -4.54
CA LEU A 489 14.41 -2.32 -5.69
C LEU A 489 13.15 -3.18 -5.44
N SER A 490 12.00 -2.70 -5.88
CA SER A 490 10.70 -3.27 -5.55
C SER A 490 10.09 -4.07 -6.70
N SER A 491 9.52 -5.23 -6.37
CA SER A 491 8.62 -6.02 -7.22
C SER A 491 7.27 -6.23 -6.51
N SER A 492 6.65 -5.13 -6.09
CA SER A 492 5.40 -5.19 -5.33
C SER A 492 4.20 -5.56 -6.21
N PRO A 493 3.42 -6.59 -5.83
CA PRO A 493 2.17 -6.93 -6.51
C PRO A 493 0.96 -6.16 -5.98
N GLU A 494 1.09 -5.41 -4.87
CA GLU A 494 -0.06 -4.92 -4.11
C GLU A 494 -0.16 -3.39 -4.14
N LYS A 495 -1.31 -2.90 -4.59
CA LYS A 495 -1.67 -1.49 -4.52
C LYS A 495 -2.08 -1.15 -3.09
N PHE A 496 -1.45 -0.15 -2.49
CA PHE A 496 -1.92 0.40 -1.22
C PHE A 496 -3.12 1.31 -1.46
N ILE A 497 -2.93 2.39 -2.22
CA ILE A 497 -3.97 3.40 -2.48
C ILE A 497 -3.72 4.08 -3.82
N GLN A 498 -4.79 4.34 -4.56
CA GLN A 498 -4.79 5.22 -5.73
C GLN A 498 -5.85 6.29 -5.56
N ILE A 499 -5.51 7.53 -5.90
CA ILE A 499 -6.41 8.68 -5.96
C ILE A 499 -6.24 9.27 -7.35
N ASN A 500 -7.28 9.27 -8.15
CA ASN A 500 -7.22 9.83 -9.51
C ASN A 500 -7.51 11.34 -9.51
N ASN A 501 -7.35 11.98 -10.67
CA ASN A 501 -7.58 13.42 -10.83
C ASN A 501 -9.04 13.88 -10.63
N GLU A 502 -9.99 12.95 -10.54
CA GLU A 502 -11.40 13.20 -10.23
C GLU A 502 -11.70 13.09 -8.72
N GLY A 503 -10.70 12.72 -7.92
CA GLY A 503 -10.85 12.48 -6.49
C GLY A 503 -11.49 11.13 -6.17
N ILE A 504 -11.46 10.14 -7.06
CA ILE A 504 -11.84 8.77 -6.72
C ILE A 504 -10.67 8.10 -6.02
N VAL A 505 -10.90 7.65 -4.79
CA VAL A 505 -9.95 6.84 -4.00
C VAL A 505 -10.27 5.37 -4.21
N GLU A 506 -9.25 4.55 -4.48
CA GLU A 506 -9.35 3.11 -4.65
C GLU A 506 -8.27 2.41 -3.82
N MET A 507 -8.65 1.32 -3.15
CA MET A 507 -7.75 0.34 -2.55
C MET A 507 -8.14 -1.06 -3.00
N LYS A 508 -7.14 -1.91 -3.27
CA LYS A 508 -7.35 -3.23 -3.87
C LYS A 508 -6.59 -4.32 -3.10
N PRO A 509 -7.06 -4.72 -1.91
CA PRO A 509 -6.39 -5.73 -1.09
C PRO A 509 -6.37 -7.10 -1.78
N ILE A 510 -5.26 -7.82 -1.59
CA ILE A 510 -5.05 -9.15 -2.12
C ILE A 510 -4.80 -10.10 -0.92
N LYS A 511 -5.58 -11.18 -0.83
CA LYS A 511 -5.36 -12.27 0.14
C LYS A 511 -5.65 -13.58 -0.57
N GLY A 512 -4.73 -14.53 -0.52
CA GLY A 512 -4.79 -15.78 -1.29
C GLY A 512 -4.21 -15.64 -2.69
N THR A 513 -3.23 -16.49 -2.99
CA THR A 513 -2.57 -16.56 -4.30
C THR A 513 -2.23 -18.00 -4.62
N LEU A 514 -2.69 -18.50 -5.76
CA LEU A 514 -2.33 -19.83 -6.25
C LEU A 514 -1.65 -19.73 -7.61
N ALA A 515 -0.59 -20.51 -7.82
CA ALA A 515 0.09 -20.57 -9.11
C ALA A 515 -0.83 -21.14 -10.20
N ARG A 516 -0.79 -20.54 -11.40
CA ARG A 516 -1.41 -21.11 -12.60
C ARG A 516 -0.84 -22.49 -12.85
N ALA A 517 -1.64 -23.37 -13.45
CA ALA A 517 -1.14 -24.67 -13.87
C ALA A 517 -0.16 -24.50 -15.06
N LYS A 518 1.14 -24.40 -14.78
CA LYS A 518 2.23 -24.44 -15.77
C LYS A 518 2.91 -25.81 -15.72
N GLY A 519 3.25 -26.40 -16.88
CA GLY A 519 3.89 -27.73 -17.01
C GLY A 519 2.96 -28.85 -17.53
N CYS A 520 3.52 -30.06 -17.72
CA CYS A 520 2.76 -31.26 -18.10
C CYS A 520 2.19 -31.91 -16.83
N PHE A 521 0.86 -32.08 -16.77
CA PHE A 521 0.13 -32.72 -15.66
C PHE A 521 -0.31 -34.15 -15.99
N CYS A 522 0.24 -34.71 -17.08
CA CYS A 522 -0.14 -36.00 -17.65
C CYS A 522 0.57 -37.17 -16.95
N SER A 523 0.59 -37.21 -15.60
CA SER A 523 1.35 -38.17 -14.77
C SER A 523 0.96 -39.65 -14.94
N GLN A 524 -0.04 -39.94 -15.77
CA GLN A 524 -0.54 -41.28 -16.08
C GLN A 524 -0.43 -41.64 -17.58
N ILE A 525 0.29 -40.84 -18.38
CA ILE A 525 0.45 -41.08 -19.81
C ILE A 525 1.91 -41.50 -20.07
N GLU A 526 2.11 -42.68 -20.67
CA GLU A 526 3.43 -43.23 -20.97
C GLU A 526 4.25 -42.36 -21.95
N GLN A 527 3.60 -41.51 -22.76
CA GLN A 527 4.24 -40.52 -23.63
C GLN A 527 3.44 -39.19 -23.64
N CYS A 528 3.95 -38.13 -22.99
CA CYS A 528 3.39 -36.76 -23.01
C CYS A 528 3.75 -36.13 -24.38
N ASP A 529 2.74 -35.86 -25.21
CA ASP A 529 2.90 -35.26 -26.55
C ASP A 529 2.86 -33.72 -26.54
N ASN A 530 2.64 -33.09 -25.38
CA ASN A 530 2.30 -31.67 -25.23
C ASN A 530 1.19 -31.21 -26.20
N GLY A 531 0.33 -32.14 -26.63
CA GLY A 531 -0.74 -31.90 -27.58
C GLY A 531 -2.02 -31.38 -26.93
N PRO A 532 -3.12 -31.31 -27.71
CA PRO A 532 -4.41 -30.79 -27.25
C PRO A 532 -4.94 -31.45 -25.97
N ARG A 533 -4.64 -32.74 -25.76
CA ARG A 533 -5.08 -33.49 -24.57
C ARG A 533 -4.34 -33.06 -23.30
N CYS A 534 -3.04 -32.79 -23.37
CA CYS A 534 -2.30 -32.26 -22.21
C CYS A 534 -2.68 -30.79 -21.93
N GLU A 535 -3.08 -30.03 -22.95
CA GLU A 535 -3.67 -28.70 -22.76
C GLU A 535 -5.02 -28.78 -22.02
N GLU A 536 -5.93 -29.68 -22.42
CA GLU A 536 -7.20 -29.89 -21.73
C GLU A 536 -7.01 -30.31 -20.26
N ILE A 537 -6.04 -31.19 -19.97
CA ILE A 537 -5.71 -31.59 -18.60
C ILE A 537 -5.17 -30.39 -17.80
N ARG A 538 -4.29 -29.60 -18.40
CA ARG A 538 -3.74 -28.38 -17.77
C ARG A 538 -4.82 -27.35 -17.48
N GLU A 539 -5.76 -27.13 -18.41
CA GLU A 539 -6.90 -26.23 -18.22
C GLU A 539 -7.83 -26.72 -17.11
N LYS A 540 -8.10 -28.03 -17.04
CA LYS A 540 -8.88 -28.63 -15.93
C LYS A 540 -8.18 -28.43 -14.58
N GLU A 541 -6.87 -28.64 -14.50
CA GLU A 541 -6.11 -28.39 -13.28
C GLU A 541 -6.07 -26.90 -12.92
N ASP A 542 -5.93 -26.01 -13.90
CA ASP A 542 -5.96 -24.56 -13.69
C ASP A 542 -7.33 -24.09 -13.16
N ALA A 543 -8.42 -24.61 -13.74
CA ALA A 543 -9.78 -24.38 -13.30
C ALA A 543 -10.03 -24.95 -11.89
N ARG A 544 -9.48 -26.13 -11.58
CA ARG A 544 -9.53 -26.72 -10.24
C ARG A 544 -8.83 -25.82 -9.21
N ARG A 545 -7.61 -25.36 -9.50
CA ARG A 545 -6.87 -24.43 -8.61
C ARG A 545 -7.64 -23.14 -8.40
N LYS A 546 -8.20 -22.56 -9.46
CA LYS A 546 -9.06 -21.38 -9.36
C LYS A 546 -10.25 -21.62 -8.41
N HIS A 547 -10.97 -22.73 -8.60
CA HIS A 547 -12.12 -23.09 -7.77
C HIS A 547 -11.74 -23.33 -6.30
N VAL A 548 -10.57 -23.94 -6.05
CA VAL A 548 -10.03 -24.11 -4.69
C VAL A 548 -9.83 -22.75 -4.02
N LEU A 549 -9.20 -21.79 -4.70
CA LEU A 549 -9.01 -20.43 -4.15
C LEU A 549 -10.33 -19.70 -3.92
N GLU A 550 -11.30 -19.85 -4.83
CA GLU A 550 -12.65 -19.25 -4.67
C GLU A 550 -13.38 -19.75 -3.43
N GLY A 551 -13.17 -21.02 -3.05
CA GLY A 551 -13.82 -21.70 -1.94
C GLY A 551 -13.02 -21.73 -0.63
N ASP A 552 -11.78 -21.26 -0.61
CA ASP A 552 -10.92 -21.33 0.57
C ASP A 552 -11.47 -20.46 1.71
N LEU A 553 -11.85 -21.10 2.82
CA LEU A 553 -12.47 -20.42 3.96
C LEU A 553 -11.48 -19.52 4.73
N LYS A 554 -10.19 -19.87 4.80
CA LYS A 554 -9.16 -19.08 5.47
C LYS A 554 -8.93 -17.80 4.67
N GLU A 555 -8.65 -17.93 3.38
CA GLU A 555 -8.32 -16.80 2.51
C GLU A 555 -9.49 -15.81 2.39
N ARG A 556 -10.72 -16.31 2.33
CA ARG A 556 -11.92 -15.46 2.32
C ARG A 556 -12.13 -14.73 3.65
N ALA A 557 -11.89 -15.39 4.79
CA ALA A 557 -12.03 -14.76 6.10
C ALA A 557 -10.98 -13.65 6.30
N GLU A 558 -9.73 -13.90 5.91
CA GLU A 558 -8.65 -12.90 5.89
C GLU A 558 -8.98 -11.75 4.95
N ASN A 559 -9.42 -12.04 3.72
CA ASN A 559 -9.83 -10.99 2.79
C ASN A 559 -10.96 -10.13 3.40
N LEU A 560 -11.97 -10.74 4.03
CA LEU A 560 -13.08 -10.02 4.65
C LEU A 560 -12.62 -9.08 5.76
N MET A 561 -11.71 -9.54 6.63
CA MET A 561 -11.10 -8.74 7.69
C MET A 561 -10.44 -7.47 7.14
N ILE A 562 -9.61 -7.65 6.11
CA ILE A 562 -8.92 -6.54 5.47
C ILE A 562 -9.89 -5.61 4.73
N VAL A 563 -10.94 -6.15 4.11
CA VAL A 563 -11.96 -5.33 3.43
C VAL A 563 -12.70 -4.44 4.40
N ASP A 564 -13.11 -4.96 5.56
CA ASP A 564 -13.77 -4.14 6.58
C ASP A 564 -12.81 -3.11 7.18
N LEU A 565 -11.53 -3.45 7.35
CA LEU A 565 -10.49 -2.49 7.75
C LEU A 565 -10.33 -1.37 6.72
N ILE A 566 -10.26 -1.70 5.43
CA ILE A 566 -10.13 -0.72 4.34
C ILE A 566 -11.38 0.16 4.21
N ARG A 567 -12.57 -0.41 4.39
CA ARG A 567 -13.81 0.37 4.44
C ARG A 567 -13.77 1.39 5.58
N ASN A 568 -13.24 1.01 6.73
CA ASN A 568 -13.02 1.92 7.85
C ASN A 568 -11.96 2.99 7.52
N ASP A 569 -10.85 2.62 6.89
CA ASP A 569 -9.83 3.58 6.44
C ASP A 569 -10.40 4.60 5.45
N LEU A 570 -11.14 4.13 4.43
CA LEU A 570 -11.77 5.03 3.45
C LEU A 570 -12.86 5.90 4.07
N ALA A 571 -13.56 5.46 5.12
CA ALA A 571 -14.54 6.28 5.82
C ALA A 571 -13.93 7.51 6.53
N GLN A 572 -12.61 7.51 6.78
CA GLN A 572 -11.89 8.67 7.35
C GLN A 572 -11.64 9.79 6.33
N VAL A 573 -11.59 9.42 5.04
CA VAL A 573 -11.18 10.31 3.94
C VAL A 573 -12.28 10.54 2.90
N CYS A 574 -13.30 9.67 2.86
CA CYS A 574 -14.44 9.77 1.97
C CYS A 574 -15.73 10.00 2.78
N PRO A 575 -16.75 10.70 2.24
CA PRO A 575 -18.07 10.67 2.84
C PRO A 575 -18.57 9.22 2.89
N PRO A 576 -19.08 8.72 4.04
CA PRO A 576 -19.37 7.28 4.23
C PRO A 576 -20.29 6.67 3.16
N HIS A 577 -21.25 7.44 2.64
CA HIS A 577 -22.19 6.99 1.61
C HIS A 577 -21.57 6.79 0.22
N THR A 578 -20.35 7.28 0.00
CA THR A 578 -19.62 7.12 -1.27
C THR A 578 -18.74 5.87 -1.28
N VAL A 579 -18.43 5.31 -0.11
CA VAL A 579 -17.58 4.12 0.03
C VAL A 579 -18.35 2.88 -0.42
N LYS A 580 -17.86 2.22 -1.47
CA LYS A 580 -18.48 1.05 -2.10
C LYS A 580 -17.45 -0.06 -2.31
N VAL A 581 -17.82 -1.29 -2.00
CA VAL A 581 -17.07 -2.49 -2.41
C VAL A 581 -17.59 -2.88 -3.79
N SER A 582 -16.79 -2.64 -4.83
CA SER A 582 -17.21 -2.81 -6.23
C SER A 582 -17.12 -4.26 -6.69
N ASP A 583 -16.04 -4.94 -6.29
CA ASP A 583 -15.82 -6.36 -6.51
C ASP A 583 -15.37 -6.95 -5.17
N LEU A 584 -16.03 -7.98 -4.64
CA LEU A 584 -15.73 -8.60 -3.35
C LEU A 584 -15.24 -10.03 -3.54
N MET A 585 -14.01 -10.33 -3.08
CA MET A 585 -13.41 -11.67 -3.11
C MET A 585 -13.51 -12.32 -4.50
N LYS A 586 -13.18 -11.56 -5.54
CA LYS A 586 -13.21 -12.02 -6.92
C LYS A 586 -11.86 -12.63 -7.25
N VAL A 587 -11.86 -13.83 -7.82
CA VAL A 587 -10.61 -14.42 -8.32
C VAL A 587 -10.27 -13.80 -9.67
N GLU A 588 -9.15 -13.08 -9.69
CA GLU A 588 -8.54 -12.53 -10.89
C GLU A 588 -7.41 -13.46 -11.35
N SER A 589 -7.49 -13.90 -12.60
CA SER A 589 -6.48 -14.76 -13.22
C SER A 589 -5.47 -13.92 -13.98
N TYR A 590 -4.22 -14.01 -13.57
CA TYR A 590 -3.07 -13.40 -14.24
C TYR A 590 -2.25 -14.48 -14.95
N GLU A 591 -1.22 -14.08 -15.69
CA GLU A 591 -0.40 -15.01 -16.49
C GLU A 591 0.26 -16.11 -15.65
N THR A 592 0.69 -15.80 -14.41
CA THR A 592 1.43 -16.70 -13.53
C THR A 592 0.67 -17.16 -12.30
N VAL A 593 -0.32 -16.41 -11.83
CA VAL A 593 -1.09 -16.75 -10.62
C VAL A 593 -2.58 -16.41 -10.76
N HIS A 594 -3.42 -17.09 -9.99
CA HIS A 594 -4.75 -16.65 -9.58
C HIS A 594 -4.66 -15.91 -8.25
N GLN A 595 -5.37 -14.79 -8.10
CA GLN A 595 -5.41 -14.02 -6.86
C GLN A 595 -6.85 -13.71 -6.45
N LEU A 596 -7.14 -13.77 -5.15
CA LEU A 596 -8.43 -13.38 -4.63
C LEU A 596 -8.38 -11.91 -4.20
N VAL A 597 -9.15 -11.09 -4.91
CA VAL A 597 -9.03 -9.64 -4.87
C VAL A 597 -10.36 -8.98 -4.54
N THR A 598 -10.30 -7.94 -3.71
CA THR A 598 -11.44 -7.05 -3.45
C THR A 598 -11.08 -5.64 -3.88
N THR A 599 -12.04 -4.90 -4.42
CA THR A 599 -11.87 -3.49 -4.81
C THR A 599 -12.82 -2.61 -4.00
N VAL A 600 -12.27 -1.68 -3.22
CA VAL A 600 -13.03 -0.70 -2.44
C VAL A 600 -12.76 0.70 -2.98
N ARG A 601 -13.82 1.45 -3.27
CA ARG A 601 -13.76 2.81 -3.84
C ARG A 601 -14.54 3.80 -3.02
N GLY A 602 -14.13 5.06 -3.02
CA GLY A 602 -14.87 6.18 -2.43
C GLY A 602 -14.55 7.50 -3.13
N LYS A 603 -15.36 8.53 -2.88
CA LYS A 603 -15.05 9.89 -3.35
C LYS A 603 -14.30 10.62 -2.23
N LEU A 604 -13.09 11.09 -2.52
CA LEU A 604 -12.29 11.90 -1.61
C LEU A 604 -13.09 13.14 -1.21
N ARG A 605 -13.04 13.47 0.08
CA ARG A 605 -13.69 14.68 0.60
C ARG A 605 -13.10 15.95 0.02
N ASP A 606 -13.96 16.96 -0.13
CA ASP A 606 -13.59 18.23 -0.73
C ASP A 606 -12.56 19.02 0.11
N ASP A 607 -12.53 18.81 1.42
CA ASP A 607 -11.62 19.47 2.37
C ASP A 607 -10.28 18.76 2.59
N LEU A 608 -10.05 17.62 1.91
CA LEU A 608 -8.79 16.88 2.00
C LEU A 608 -8.05 16.85 0.66
N ASP A 609 -6.73 16.99 0.75
CA ASP A 609 -5.82 16.65 -0.33
C ASP A 609 -5.41 15.17 -0.28
N CYS A 610 -4.70 14.74 -1.33
CA CYS A 610 -4.25 13.36 -1.49
C CYS A 610 -3.17 12.94 -0.49
N VAL A 611 -2.32 13.86 -0.03
CA VAL A 611 -1.27 13.57 0.97
C VAL A 611 -1.93 13.23 2.31
N LYS A 612 -2.90 14.03 2.74
CA LYS A 612 -3.70 13.78 3.95
C LYS A 612 -4.56 12.53 3.85
N ALA A 613 -5.07 12.23 2.65
CA ALA A 613 -5.78 10.98 2.42
C ALA A 613 -4.87 9.76 2.63
N VAL A 614 -3.66 9.79 2.05
CA VAL A 614 -2.65 8.73 2.24
C VAL A 614 -2.28 8.62 3.73
N GLN A 615 -1.98 9.73 4.41
CA GLN A 615 -1.65 9.76 5.84
C GLN A 615 -2.69 9.06 6.71
N ARG A 616 -3.99 9.38 6.53
CA ARG A 616 -5.06 8.82 7.37
C ARG A 616 -5.31 7.33 7.15
N CYS A 617 -4.95 6.82 5.98
CA CYS A 617 -5.06 5.40 5.66
C CYS A 617 -3.78 4.62 6.02
N PHE A 618 -2.66 5.31 6.26
CA PHE A 618 -1.35 4.72 6.52
C PHE A 618 -1.22 4.18 7.94
N PRO A 619 -0.49 3.05 8.16
CA PRO A 619 0.12 2.15 7.17
C PRO A 619 -0.89 1.24 6.45
N PRO A 620 -0.46 0.54 5.38
CA PRO A 620 -1.26 -0.48 4.71
C PRO A 620 -1.83 -1.50 5.71
N GLY A 621 -3.16 -1.70 5.66
CA GLY A 621 -3.87 -2.62 6.55
C GLY A 621 -3.35 -4.06 6.49
N SER A 622 -2.98 -4.52 5.28
CA SER A 622 -2.40 -5.84 5.02
C SER A 622 -1.05 -6.10 5.71
N MET A 623 -0.35 -5.03 6.11
CA MET A 623 0.95 -5.08 6.78
C MET A 623 0.85 -4.75 8.27
N THR A 624 -0.35 -4.68 8.85
CA THR A 624 -0.54 -4.34 10.27
C THR A 624 -1.38 -5.41 10.97
N GLY A 625 -2.69 -5.36 10.81
CA GLY A 625 -3.64 -6.23 11.48
C GLY A 625 -4.93 -5.49 11.82
N ALA A 626 -5.88 -6.18 12.42
CA ALA A 626 -7.20 -5.63 12.73
C ALA A 626 -7.57 -5.92 14.20
N PRO A 627 -7.98 -4.92 15.01
CA PRO A 627 -7.99 -3.47 14.72
C PRO A 627 -6.58 -2.86 14.62
N LYS A 628 -6.36 -1.96 13.64
CA LYS A 628 -5.04 -1.44 13.24
C LYS A 628 -4.19 -0.90 14.41
N LEU A 629 -4.74 0.02 15.19
CA LEU A 629 -3.99 0.66 16.30
C LEU A 629 -3.50 -0.38 17.32
N ARG A 630 -4.38 -1.31 17.72
CA ARG A 630 -4.04 -2.34 18.70
C ARG A 630 -3.03 -3.34 18.14
N ALA A 631 -3.21 -3.77 16.89
CA ALA A 631 -2.28 -4.68 16.22
C ALA A 631 -0.86 -4.10 16.17
N ILE A 632 -0.72 -2.80 15.86
CA ILE A 632 0.60 -2.15 15.81
C ILE A 632 1.29 -2.12 17.19
N HIS A 633 0.55 -1.86 18.28
CA HIS A 633 1.14 -1.93 19.63
C HIS A 633 1.65 -3.33 19.96
N LEU A 634 0.89 -4.37 19.57
CA LEU A 634 1.31 -5.77 19.76
C LEU A 634 2.52 -6.11 18.90
N LEU A 635 2.56 -5.63 17.65
CA LEU A 635 3.67 -5.85 16.73
C LEU A 635 4.98 -5.27 17.25
N ASN A 636 4.97 -4.07 17.83
CA ASN A 636 6.18 -3.49 18.43
C ASN A 636 6.80 -4.43 19.49
N GLU A 637 5.98 -5.09 20.30
CA GLU A 637 6.44 -6.08 21.28
C GLU A 637 6.91 -7.38 20.61
N LEU A 638 6.13 -7.91 19.66
CA LEU A 638 6.38 -9.17 18.99
C LEU A 638 7.61 -9.15 18.07
N GLU A 639 7.90 -7.99 17.48
CA GLU A 639 9.05 -7.75 16.58
C GLU A 639 10.25 -7.16 17.33
N HIS A 640 10.27 -7.25 18.67
CA HIS A 640 11.35 -6.77 19.54
C HIS A 640 11.74 -5.31 19.34
N ASN A 641 10.77 -4.46 18.97
CA ASN A 641 10.96 -3.06 18.60
C ASN A 641 11.94 -2.85 17.43
N SER A 642 12.15 -3.87 16.59
CA SER A 642 12.94 -3.72 15.35
C SER A 642 12.14 -2.86 14.36
N PRO A 643 12.71 -1.74 13.86
CA PRO A 643 12.02 -0.92 12.88
C PRO A 643 11.90 -1.66 11.56
N ARG A 644 10.75 -1.53 10.89
CA ARG A 644 10.58 -2.12 9.55
C ARG A 644 11.27 -1.28 8.46
N GLY A 645 11.52 0.00 8.72
CA GLY A 645 12.18 0.92 7.78
C GLY A 645 11.34 1.11 6.51
N VAL A 646 11.96 1.03 5.32
CA VAL A 646 11.25 1.14 4.04
C VAL A 646 10.22 0.00 3.86
N TYR A 647 10.53 -1.21 4.33
CA TYR A 647 9.65 -2.38 4.23
C TYR A 647 8.34 -2.18 5.02
N SER A 648 7.23 -2.71 4.53
CA SER A 648 5.86 -2.49 5.05
C SER A 648 5.34 -1.04 4.96
N GLY A 649 6.14 -0.12 4.43
CA GLY A 649 5.70 1.23 4.07
C GLY A 649 4.89 1.26 2.78
N CYS A 650 4.91 2.40 2.09
CA CYS A 650 4.37 2.53 0.75
C CYS A 650 5.28 3.35 -0.18
N LEU A 651 5.29 3.04 -1.48
CA LEU A 651 6.11 3.75 -2.48
C LEU A 651 5.30 4.08 -3.73
N GLY A 652 5.65 5.18 -4.40
CA GLY A 652 4.92 5.67 -5.57
C GLY A 652 5.03 7.18 -5.74
N TYR A 653 3.92 7.86 -6.03
CA TYR A 653 3.93 9.30 -6.33
C TYR A 653 2.75 10.08 -5.74
N VAL A 654 2.98 11.38 -5.55
CA VAL A 654 1.96 12.42 -5.42
C VAL A 654 2.15 13.40 -6.58
N SER A 655 1.15 13.52 -7.44
CA SER A 655 1.25 14.37 -8.61
C SER A 655 0.91 15.83 -8.32
N LEU A 656 1.29 16.71 -9.26
CA LEU A 656 0.82 18.08 -9.28
C LEU A 656 -0.61 18.17 -9.85
N GLN A 657 -1.29 19.28 -9.58
CA GLN A 657 -2.60 19.58 -10.16
C GLN A 657 -2.46 20.07 -11.60
N ASP A 658 -3.52 19.82 -12.38
CA ASP A 658 -3.67 20.32 -13.73
C ASP A 658 -5.01 21.08 -13.86
N GLY A 659 -4.90 22.42 -13.84
CA GLY A 659 -6.05 23.30 -13.90
C GLY A 659 -7.00 23.09 -12.71
N ASN A 660 -8.26 22.76 -13.00
CA ASN A 660 -9.29 22.56 -11.98
C ASN A 660 -9.38 21.10 -11.50
N GLN A 661 -8.52 20.20 -11.98
CA GLN A 661 -8.51 18.82 -11.53
C GLN A 661 -7.78 18.68 -10.19
N ARG A 662 -8.19 17.70 -9.39
CA ARG A 662 -7.44 17.32 -8.19
C ARG A 662 -6.10 16.71 -8.61
N ASN A 663 -5.09 16.81 -7.74
CA ASN A 663 -3.88 16.05 -7.93
C ASN A 663 -4.17 14.57 -7.70
N ALA A 664 -3.43 13.71 -8.38
CA ALA A 664 -3.47 12.27 -8.17
C ALA A 664 -2.39 11.82 -7.19
N ALA A 665 -2.57 10.62 -6.65
CA ALA A 665 -1.55 9.92 -5.92
C ALA A 665 -1.70 8.41 -6.18
N GLN A 666 -0.60 7.68 -6.25
CA GLN A 666 -0.64 6.23 -6.33
C GLN A 666 0.53 5.67 -5.54
N PHE A 667 0.23 4.76 -4.62
CA PHE A 667 1.23 4.06 -3.82
C PHE A 667 0.97 2.56 -3.80
N SER A 668 2.03 1.77 -3.91
CA SER A 668 2.05 0.33 -3.64
C SER A 668 2.54 0.05 -2.23
N VAL A 669 2.21 -1.13 -1.71
CA VAL A 669 2.77 -1.62 -0.45
C VAL A 669 4.23 -2.01 -0.68
N VAL A 670 5.15 -1.66 0.23
CA VAL A 670 6.56 -2.08 0.10
C VAL A 670 6.74 -3.52 0.61
N ILE A 671 6.52 -4.47 -0.29
CA ILE A 671 6.77 -5.92 -0.13
C ILE A 671 7.54 -6.44 -1.34
N ARG A 672 8.15 -7.63 -1.24
CA ARG A 672 9.02 -8.20 -2.30
C ARG A 672 10.03 -7.17 -2.82
N THR A 673 10.72 -6.55 -1.88
CA THR A 673 11.57 -5.38 -2.12
C THR A 673 12.93 -5.60 -1.47
N VAL A 674 13.98 -5.26 -2.21
CA VAL A 674 15.35 -5.22 -1.71
C VAL A 674 15.68 -3.77 -1.40
N VAL A 675 16.14 -3.50 -0.18
CA VAL A 675 16.68 -2.20 0.20
C VAL A 675 18.20 -2.32 0.27
N VAL A 676 18.91 -1.47 -0.46
CA VAL A 676 20.36 -1.37 -0.45
C VAL A 676 20.75 -0.08 0.26
N CYS A 677 21.56 -0.17 1.31
CA CYS A 677 22.02 0.96 2.10
C CYS A 677 23.54 0.99 2.17
N ASN A 678 24.12 2.20 2.24
CA ASN A 678 25.58 2.42 2.26
C ASN A 678 26.32 1.78 1.06
N GLY A 679 25.55 1.42 0.02
CA GLY A 679 25.98 0.58 -1.09
C GLY A 679 26.46 -0.85 -0.75
N THR A 680 26.43 -1.29 0.52
CA THR A 680 26.94 -2.62 0.94
C THR A 680 25.92 -3.46 1.69
N ASP A 681 24.95 -2.84 2.37
CA ASP A 681 24.02 -3.54 3.25
C ASP A 681 22.70 -3.78 2.53
N LEU A 682 22.24 -5.03 2.48
CA LEU A 682 21.01 -5.42 1.80
C LEU A 682 20.01 -5.95 2.83
N SER A 683 18.75 -5.53 2.72
CA SER A 683 17.64 -6.09 3.49
C SER A 683 16.44 -6.47 2.64
N ILE A 684 15.75 -7.53 3.07
CA ILE A 684 14.54 -8.07 2.45
C ILE A 684 13.54 -8.37 3.57
N GLY A 685 12.37 -7.76 3.53
CA GLY A 685 11.30 -8.07 4.47
C GLY A 685 10.42 -9.22 4.01
N ALA A 686 9.98 -10.05 4.96
CA ALA A 686 8.98 -11.09 4.75
C ALA A 686 8.06 -11.20 5.97
N GLY A 687 6.86 -11.72 5.79
CA GLY A 687 5.85 -11.79 6.84
C GLY A 687 4.52 -12.37 6.38
N GLY A 688 3.63 -12.60 7.32
CA GLY A 688 2.35 -13.27 7.10
C GLY A 688 1.28 -12.79 8.07
N ALA A 689 0.03 -12.93 7.66
CA ALA A 689 -1.11 -12.65 8.52
C ALA A 689 -1.31 -13.83 9.47
N ILE A 690 -1.23 -13.58 10.77
CA ILE A 690 -1.53 -14.56 11.80
C ILE A 690 -2.99 -14.39 12.19
N VAL A 691 -3.75 -15.45 12.00
CA VAL A 691 -5.13 -15.59 12.45
C VAL A 691 -5.21 -16.72 13.48
N HIS A 692 -6.36 -16.85 14.13
CA HIS A 692 -6.57 -17.93 15.11
C HIS A 692 -6.30 -19.34 14.53
N LEU A 693 -6.61 -19.54 13.24
CA LEU A 693 -6.44 -20.80 12.50
C LEU A 693 -5.00 -21.03 12.00
N SER A 694 -4.08 -20.07 12.18
CA SER A 694 -2.71 -20.20 11.71
C SER A 694 -1.96 -21.33 12.43
N ASN A 695 -1.21 -22.12 11.66
CA ASN A 695 -0.28 -23.12 12.17
C ASN A 695 1.14 -22.52 12.19
N PRO A 696 1.82 -22.44 13.35
CA PRO A 696 3.11 -21.75 13.46
C PRO A 696 4.19 -22.20 12.48
N GLU A 697 4.31 -23.51 12.25
CA GLU A 697 5.32 -24.06 11.34
C GLU A 697 5.03 -23.70 9.88
N SER A 698 3.76 -23.78 9.48
CA SER A 698 3.32 -23.41 8.12
C SER A 698 3.50 -21.92 7.85
N GLU A 699 3.20 -21.07 8.82
CA GLU A 699 3.39 -19.62 8.71
C GLU A 699 4.88 -19.25 8.62
N TRP A 700 5.76 -19.94 9.35
CA TRP A 700 7.21 -19.78 9.18
C TRP A 700 7.68 -20.18 7.78
N GLN A 701 7.21 -21.33 7.28
CA GLN A 701 7.51 -21.75 5.91
C GLN A 701 7.03 -20.74 4.86
N GLU A 702 5.89 -20.09 5.10
CA GLU A 702 5.38 -19.03 4.23
C GLU A 702 6.29 -17.79 4.23
N VAL A 703 6.83 -17.39 5.39
CA VAL A 703 7.82 -16.31 5.49
C VAL A 703 9.07 -16.64 4.68
N VAL A 704 9.59 -17.87 4.82
CA VAL A 704 10.73 -18.36 4.03
C VAL A 704 10.41 -18.31 2.54
N LEU A 705 9.26 -18.85 2.12
CA LEU A 705 8.83 -18.86 0.71
C LEU A 705 8.68 -17.44 0.15
N LYS A 706 8.11 -16.50 0.90
CA LYS A 706 7.98 -15.10 0.49
C LYS A 706 9.35 -14.43 0.31
N SER A 707 10.32 -14.75 1.16
CA SER A 707 11.70 -14.25 1.00
C SER A 707 12.36 -14.76 -0.27
N GLN A 708 12.02 -15.99 -0.71
CA GLN A 708 12.52 -16.59 -1.95
C GLN A 708 12.00 -15.92 -3.22
N SER A 709 11.08 -14.94 -3.11
CA SER A 709 10.68 -14.15 -4.29
C SER A 709 11.84 -13.36 -4.87
N VAL A 710 12.61 -12.62 -4.06
CA VAL A 710 13.69 -11.75 -4.55
C VAL A 710 15.10 -12.27 -4.25
N LEU A 711 15.23 -13.14 -3.25
CA LEU A 711 16.53 -13.62 -2.77
C LEU A 711 17.33 -14.41 -3.83
N PRO A 712 16.75 -15.32 -4.65
CA PRO A 712 17.46 -16.01 -5.72
C PRO A 712 18.02 -15.05 -6.79
N SER A 713 17.28 -13.97 -7.09
CA SER A 713 17.71 -12.92 -8.03
C SER A 713 18.94 -12.16 -7.51
N ILE A 714 19.04 -11.94 -6.20
CA ILE A 714 20.24 -11.36 -5.60
C ILE A 714 21.41 -12.35 -5.60
N LEU A 715 21.15 -13.56 -5.13
CA LEU A 715 22.15 -14.57 -4.91
C LEU A 715 22.87 -14.97 -6.20
N ALA A 716 22.14 -15.25 -7.28
CA ALA A 716 22.77 -15.56 -8.56
C ALA A 716 23.38 -14.33 -9.27
N PHE A 717 22.96 -13.09 -8.93
CA PHE A 717 23.64 -11.88 -9.40
C PHE A 717 25.03 -11.72 -8.75
N ILE A 718 25.12 -11.97 -7.44
CA ILE A 718 26.36 -11.81 -6.66
C ILE A 718 27.34 -12.98 -6.89
N GLN A 719 26.88 -14.23 -6.90
CA GLN A 719 27.76 -15.40 -6.87
C GLN A 719 28.06 -16.05 -8.23
N LYS A 720 27.43 -15.59 -9.33
CA LYS A 720 27.59 -16.15 -10.69
C LYS A 720 27.40 -17.69 -10.78
N LYS A 721 26.53 -18.27 -9.94
CA LYS A 721 26.20 -19.70 -9.95
C LYS A 721 24.70 -19.90 -9.69
N ASP A 722 24.14 -20.96 -10.24
CA ASP A 722 22.87 -21.53 -9.77
C ASP A 722 23.10 -22.11 -8.37
N ILE A 723 22.30 -21.68 -7.39
CA ILE A 723 22.63 -21.86 -5.97
C ILE A 723 21.86 -23.02 -5.34
N ASN A 724 22.64 -23.91 -4.70
CA ASN A 724 22.20 -24.83 -3.66
C ASN A 724 21.81 -24.06 -2.38
N THR A 725 20.71 -24.46 -1.75
CA THR A 725 19.96 -23.83 -0.65
C THR A 725 20.69 -23.58 0.69
N ASN A 726 22.00 -23.83 0.82
CA ASN A 726 22.73 -23.77 2.11
C ASN A 726 23.30 -22.38 2.50
N ILE A 727 22.86 -21.28 1.87
CA ILE A 727 23.46 -19.93 2.06
C ILE A 727 22.62 -19.03 3.00
N ILE A 728 21.46 -19.51 3.43
CA ILE A 728 20.54 -18.75 4.27
C ILE A 728 20.50 -19.39 5.66
N SER A 729 20.87 -18.63 6.69
CA SER A 729 20.70 -19.04 8.08
C SER A 729 19.37 -18.48 8.57
N PHE A 730 18.37 -19.36 8.65
CA PHE A 730 17.03 -19.08 9.13
C PHE A 730 16.89 -19.32 10.63
#